data_AF-T2T4C5-F1
#
_entry.id   AF-T2T4C5-F1
#
_cell.length_a   1.000
_cell.length_b   1.000
_cell.length_c   1.000
_cell.angle_alpha   90.00
_cell.angle_beta   90.00
_cell.angle_gamma   90.00
#
_symmetry.space_group_name_H-M   'P 1'
#
loop_
_entity.id
_entity.type
_entity.pdbx_description
1 polymer ?
#
loop_
_entity_poly.entity_id
_entity_poly.type
_entity_poly.pdbx_seq_one_letter_code
_entity_poly.pdbx_strand_id
1 'polypeptide(L)'
;MQKIIEDSLELAKKLQDSISNHLSEQEKAFHFKMQKLLNNPENKVMLIELMDRSFRCLDNKARFEMIEHVLDKYKSREIFSPFEKWLLMGFLSFGKMLPDMSVPFFVNKIRSDTKAMVLDQEEGQLKERILKRKNEKIILNVNFIGEEVLGEEEASARFEKYSQALKSNYIQYISIKITTIFSQINILDFEYSKKEIVKRLDALYALALEEEKKQGMPKFINLDMEEFRDLELTVESFMESIAKFDLNAGIVLQAYIPDSYEYLKKLHAFSKERVLKGLKPIKIRFVKGANMESEETIASVKDWALPTFSNKQDTDSNYNKMLDFVLEGDNYKYIHIGAASHNIFEIAYVYTRIHALNDPIVLEHFSFEMLEGMSLQASQELKEMHKLILYAPVCDEAHFNNAIAYLVRRLDENTSSDNFMKAFFNLKVGTSEWKDQEQRFLNSLKGIATLDNATHRTQDRNAKQTGHTTYPNHSFKNESDTDFILKANREWAKKVREKMHNAPILELYPEIDGRFEDPNLTPLEVFDKIHHKKIASVHLADKEAILKALEVAKSDKNRFSQKSFTEIHALLSQTAQLFRERRGDLVGISALEVGKTFAETDAEVSEAIDFLEFYPYSLRVLQEQNTKTQFTPKGVGVV
;
A
#
# COMPACT_ATOMS: atom_id res chain seq x y z
N MET A 1 -13.65 5.49 32.83
CA MET A 1 -13.70 5.79 31.38
C MET A 1 -14.29 7.16 31.08
N GLN A 2 -15.55 7.44 31.49
CA GLN A 2 -16.20 8.74 31.22
C GLN A 2 -15.36 9.98 31.61
N LYS A 3 -14.81 10.00 32.82
CA LYS A 3 -13.92 11.09 33.28
C LYS A 3 -12.72 11.31 32.37
N ILE A 4 -12.07 10.25 31.90
CA ILE A 4 -10.92 10.36 30.99
C ILE A 4 -11.35 11.00 29.67
N ILE A 5 -12.54 10.68 29.15
CA ILE A 5 -13.05 11.29 27.92
C ILE A 5 -13.25 12.78 28.14
N GLU A 6 -13.88 13.18 29.26
CA GLU A 6 -14.07 14.59 29.63
C GLU A 6 -12.73 15.34 29.77
N ASP A 7 -11.77 14.76 30.50
CA ASP A 7 -10.43 15.30 30.67
C ASP A 7 -9.70 15.44 29.31
N SER A 8 -9.89 14.48 28.40
CA SER A 8 -9.31 14.49 27.04
C SER A 8 -9.92 15.60 26.18
N LEU A 9 -11.23 15.80 26.24
CA LEU A 9 -11.91 16.89 25.53
C LEU A 9 -11.47 18.26 26.06
N GLU A 10 -11.30 18.40 27.38
CA GLU A 10 -10.79 19.63 27.99
C GLU A 10 -9.34 19.92 27.57
N LEU A 11 -8.48 18.89 27.55
CA LEU A 11 -7.11 19.01 27.07
C LEU A 11 -7.06 19.37 25.58
N ALA A 12 -7.87 18.72 24.75
CA ALA A 12 -7.98 19.04 23.33
C ALA A 12 -8.39 20.51 23.12
N LYS A 13 -9.35 21.00 23.91
CA LYS A 13 -9.80 22.39 23.88
C LYS A 13 -8.65 23.35 24.23
N LYS A 14 -7.95 23.10 25.34
CA LYS A 14 -6.80 23.92 25.77
C LYS A 14 -5.70 23.96 24.72
N LEU A 15 -5.37 22.81 24.13
CA LEU A 15 -4.39 22.71 23.07
C LEU A 15 -4.82 23.49 21.83
N GLN A 16 -6.06 23.33 21.36
CA GLN A 16 -6.55 24.06 20.19
C GLN A 16 -6.58 25.57 20.41
N ASP A 17 -7.00 26.03 21.60
CA ASP A 17 -6.98 27.45 21.95
C ASP A 17 -5.54 27.99 21.97
N SER A 18 -4.58 27.25 22.57
CA SER A 18 -3.16 27.63 22.58
C SER A 18 -2.59 27.73 21.17
N ILE A 19 -2.84 26.70 20.33
CA ILE A 19 -2.42 26.69 18.93
C ILE A 19 -2.97 27.89 18.19
N SER A 20 -4.29 28.13 18.29
CA SER A 20 -4.97 29.20 17.55
C SER A 20 -4.46 30.60 17.94
N ASN A 21 -4.11 30.80 19.21
CA ASN A 21 -3.66 32.09 19.73
C ASN A 21 -2.19 32.38 19.41
N HIS A 22 -1.36 31.36 19.19
CA HIS A 22 0.08 31.49 18.99
C HIS A 22 0.54 31.23 17.54
N LEU A 23 -0.38 31.05 16.57
CA LEU A 23 -0.02 30.92 15.17
C LEU A 23 0.83 32.10 14.68
N SER A 24 1.99 31.79 14.10
CA SER A 24 2.82 32.78 13.42
C SER A 24 2.13 33.33 12.16
N GLU A 25 2.55 34.51 11.67
CA GLU A 25 2.03 35.07 10.42
C GLU A 25 2.31 34.16 9.20
N GLN A 26 3.43 33.43 9.22
CA GLN A 26 3.77 32.46 8.19
C GLN A 26 2.80 31.27 8.20
N GLU A 27 2.45 30.75 9.38
CA GLU A 27 1.46 29.66 9.50
C GLU A 27 0.06 30.10 9.11
N LYS A 28 -0.36 31.32 9.49
CA LYS A 28 -1.65 31.88 9.07
C LYS A 28 -1.75 31.96 7.54
N ALA A 29 -0.69 32.43 6.88
CA ALA A 29 -0.62 32.48 5.42
C ALA A 29 -0.69 31.09 4.79
N PHE A 30 0.01 30.11 5.37
CA PHE A 30 -0.04 28.71 4.92
C PHE A 30 -1.44 28.09 5.10
N HIS A 31 -2.06 28.25 6.27
CA HIS A 31 -3.42 27.80 6.56
C HIS A 31 -4.42 28.36 5.56
N PHE A 32 -4.32 29.66 5.25
CA PHE A 32 -5.17 30.32 4.27
C PHE A 32 -4.99 29.75 2.85
N LYS A 33 -3.74 29.48 2.43
CA LYS A 33 -3.43 28.85 1.13
C LYS A 33 -4.02 27.43 1.06
N MET A 34 -3.83 26.63 2.12
CA MET A 34 -4.37 25.28 2.23
C MET A 34 -5.90 25.26 2.21
N GLN A 35 -6.56 26.18 2.91
CA GLN A 35 -8.01 26.28 2.93
C GLN A 35 -8.60 26.53 1.53
N LYS A 36 -7.96 27.38 0.72
CA LYS A 36 -8.38 27.61 -0.68
C LYS A 36 -8.22 26.37 -1.56
N LEU A 37 -7.16 25.59 -1.33
CA LEU A 37 -6.92 24.34 -2.03
C LEU A 37 -7.95 23.28 -1.62
N LEU A 38 -8.32 23.24 -0.34
CA LEU A 38 -9.32 22.31 0.21
C LEU A 38 -10.75 22.59 -0.26
N ASN A 39 -11.08 23.86 -0.46
CA ASN A 39 -12.44 24.27 -0.84
C ASN A 39 -12.74 24.10 -2.33
N ASN A 40 -11.72 23.92 -3.19
CA ASN A 40 -11.89 23.77 -4.63
C ASN A 40 -11.05 22.59 -5.17
N PRO A 41 -11.68 21.46 -5.51
CA PRO A 41 -11.00 20.28 -6.04
C PRO A 41 -10.14 20.55 -7.29
N GLU A 42 -10.54 21.48 -8.17
CA GLU A 42 -9.76 21.81 -9.38
C GLU A 42 -8.41 22.43 -9.04
N ASN A 43 -8.35 23.26 -7.99
CA ASN A 43 -7.10 23.87 -7.53
C ASN A 43 -6.09 22.82 -7.05
N LYS A 44 -6.58 21.73 -6.44
CA LYS A 44 -5.78 20.61 -5.99
C LYS A 44 -5.18 19.86 -7.19
N VAL A 45 -6.00 19.47 -8.16
CA VAL A 45 -5.53 18.77 -9.36
C VAL A 45 -4.55 19.64 -10.16
N MET A 46 -4.82 20.94 -10.29
CA MET A 46 -3.90 21.89 -10.90
C MET A 46 -2.53 21.89 -10.21
N LEU A 47 -2.49 21.97 -8.87
CA LEU A 47 -1.22 22.01 -8.15
C LEU A 47 -0.43 20.70 -8.32
N ILE A 48 -1.12 19.56 -8.27
CA ILE A 48 -0.52 18.24 -8.49
C ILE A 48 0.08 18.16 -9.90
N GLU A 49 -0.69 18.52 -10.94
CA GLU A 49 -0.19 18.53 -12.32
C GLU A 49 0.96 19.51 -12.51
N LEU A 50 0.87 20.71 -11.90
CA LEU A 50 1.92 21.72 -11.98
C LEU A 50 3.22 21.24 -11.34
N MET A 51 3.13 20.57 -10.18
CA MET A 51 4.26 19.99 -9.48
C MET A 51 4.88 18.80 -10.23
N ASP A 52 4.08 17.91 -10.82
CA ASP A 52 4.59 16.80 -11.64
C ASP A 52 5.27 17.32 -12.92
N ARG A 53 4.56 18.14 -13.69
CA ARG A 53 5.00 18.58 -15.02
C ARG A 53 6.19 19.54 -14.97
N SER A 54 6.33 20.33 -13.91
CA SER A 54 7.46 21.25 -13.76
C SER A 54 8.82 20.54 -13.60
N PHE A 55 8.82 19.27 -13.18
CA PHE A 55 10.06 18.52 -12.84
C PHE A 55 10.32 17.31 -13.75
N ARG A 56 9.39 16.97 -14.66
CA ARG A 56 9.45 15.77 -15.50
C ARG A 56 10.43 15.84 -16.68
N CYS A 57 10.75 17.05 -17.14
CA CYS A 57 11.67 17.27 -18.27
C CYS A 57 12.86 18.12 -17.83
N LEU A 58 14.02 17.92 -18.44
CA LEU A 58 15.22 18.72 -18.21
C LEU A 58 15.31 19.95 -19.14
N ASP A 59 14.65 19.91 -20.30
CA ASP A 59 14.61 21.05 -21.24
C ASP A 59 13.66 22.14 -20.74
N ASN A 60 14.21 23.32 -20.45
CA ASN A 60 13.43 24.46 -19.96
C ASN A 60 12.37 24.95 -20.94
N LYS A 61 12.57 24.78 -22.26
CA LYS A 61 11.55 25.18 -23.23
C LYS A 61 10.33 24.26 -23.15
N ALA A 62 10.55 22.94 -23.18
CA ALA A 62 9.48 21.97 -23.01
C ALA A 62 8.77 22.13 -21.65
N ARG A 63 9.52 22.37 -20.56
CA ARG A 63 8.95 22.63 -19.23
C ARG A 63 8.06 23.87 -19.23
N PHE A 64 8.49 24.96 -19.88
CA PHE A 64 7.67 26.17 -20.02
C PHE A 64 6.33 25.84 -20.69
N GLU A 65 6.34 25.14 -21.82
CA GLU A 65 5.13 24.77 -22.56
C GLU A 65 4.20 23.88 -21.73
N MET A 66 4.74 22.94 -20.94
CA MET A 66 3.95 22.12 -20.03
C MET A 66 3.33 22.93 -18.88
N ILE A 67 4.10 23.85 -18.28
CA ILE A 67 3.62 24.74 -17.21
C ILE A 67 2.52 25.66 -17.76
N GLU A 68 2.73 26.28 -18.92
CA GLU A 68 1.77 27.12 -19.62
C GLU A 68 0.47 26.33 -19.89
N HIS A 69 0.58 25.11 -20.42
CA HIS A 69 -0.59 24.27 -20.70
C HIS A 69 -1.41 23.94 -19.44
N VAL A 70 -0.75 23.55 -18.34
CA VAL A 70 -1.45 23.27 -17.07
C VAL A 70 -2.12 24.53 -16.56
N LEU A 71 -1.42 25.66 -16.60
CA LEU A 71 -1.95 26.94 -16.18
C LEU A 71 -3.14 27.38 -17.05
N ASP A 72 -3.17 27.11 -18.35
CA ASP A 72 -4.30 27.44 -19.22
C ASP A 72 -5.51 26.50 -19.05
N LYS A 73 -5.23 25.21 -18.81
CA LYS A 73 -6.25 24.19 -18.51
C LYS A 73 -7.05 24.56 -17.27
N TYR A 74 -6.37 25.02 -16.21
CA TYR A 74 -7.00 25.41 -14.94
C TYR A 74 -7.05 26.93 -14.81
N LYS A 75 -8.19 27.53 -15.18
CA LYS A 75 -8.38 29.01 -15.20
C LYS A 75 -8.36 29.65 -13.81
N SER A 76 -8.59 28.89 -12.75
CA SER A 76 -8.55 29.38 -11.38
C SER A 76 -7.11 29.70 -10.96
N ARG A 77 -6.90 30.90 -10.41
CA ARG A 77 -5.61 31.35 -9.83
C ARG A 77 -5.71 31.61 -8.34
N GLU A 78 -6.74 31.12 -7.67
CA GLU A 78 -7.09 31.55 -6.31
C GLU A 78 -6.05 31.18 -5.25
N ILE A 79 -5.33 30.06 -5.44
CA ILE A 79 -4.29 29.56 -4.53
C ILE A 79 -3.05 30.45 -4.48
N PHE A 80 -2.83 31.27 -5.52
CA PHE A 80 -1.68 32.15 -5.61
C PHE A 80 -1.97 33.48 -4.90
N SER A 81 -1.01 33.96 -4.12
CA SER A 81 -1.00 35.31 -3.56
C SER A 81 -1.01 36.38 -4.66
N PRO A 82 -1.39 37.64 -4.35
CA PRO A 82 -1.34 38.72 -5.34
C PRO A 82 0.03 38.90 -5.99
N PHE A 83 1.11 38.72 -5.21
CA PHE A 83 2.47 38.77 -5.72
C PHE A 83 2.79 37.57 -6.64
N GLU A 84 2.40 36.35 -6.27
CA GLU A 84 2.58 35.17 -7.13
C GLU A 84 1.77 35.26 -8.42
N LYS A 85 0.56 35.84 -8.39
CA LYS A 85 -0.23 36.11 -9.60
C LYS A 85 0.49 37.08 -10.54
N TRP A 86 1.13 38.11 -9.99
CA TRP A 86 1.94 39.03 -10.78
C TRP A 86 3.16 38.32 -11.39
N LEU A 87 3.87 37.49 -10.63
CA LEU A 87 4.96 36.66 -11.13
C LEU A 87 4.49 35.68 -12.23
N LEU A 88 3.33 35.04 -12.05
CA LEU A 88 2.74 34.15 -13.06
C LEU A 88 2.40 34.89 -14.34
N MET A 89 1.86 36.11 -14.26
CA MET A 89 1.61 36.94 -15.46
C MET A 89 2.92 37.27 -16.18
N GLY A 90 3.97 37.63 -15.44
CA GLY A 90 5.31 37.84 -16.01
C GLY A 90 5.88 36.59 -16.67
N PHE A 91 5.76 35.44 -16.00
CA PHE A 91 6.16 34.14 -16.52
C PHE A 91 5.43 33.81 -17.83
N LEU A 92 4.10 33.89 -17.87
CA LEU A 92 3.31 33.58 -19.07
C LEU A 92 3.56 34.57 -20.21
N SER A 93 3.81 35.84 -19.91
CA SER A 93 3.97 36.89 -20.94
C SER A 93 5.36 36.91 -21.55
N PHE A 94 6.41 36.74 -20.75
CA PHE A 94 7.81 36.91 -21.18
C PHE A 94 8.67 35.66 -20.99
N GLY A 95 8.22 34.70 -20.19
CA GLY A 95 9.01 33.53 -19.83
C GLY A 95 9.34 32.63 -21.01
N LYS A 96 8.49 32.60 -22.05
CA LYS A 96 8.72 31.86 -23.30
C LYS A 96 9.94 32.35 -24.07
N MET A 97 10.28 33.63 -23.96
CA MET A 97 11.44 34.22 -24.65
C MET A 97 12.76 33.91 -23.93
N LEU A 98 12.71 33.62 -22.62
CA LEU A 98 13.87 33.35 -21.77
C LEU A 98 13.60 32.12 -20.85
N PRO A 99 13.36 30.92 -21.42
CA PRO A 99 12.99 29.73 -20.65
C PRO A 99 14.09 29.33 -19.65
N ASP A 100 15.35 29.51 -20.00
CA ASP A 100 16.50 29.18 -19.13
C ASP A 100 16.64 30.08 -17.90
N MET A 101 15.91 31.19 -17.84
CA MET A 101 15.82 32.03 -16.65
C MET A 101 14.48 31.86 -15.95
N SER A 102 13.38 31.86 -16.72
CA SER A 102 12.02 31.87 -16.18
C SER A 102 11.65 30.55 -15.49
N VAL A 103 12.02 29.42 -16.09
CA VAL A 103 11.69 28.09 -15.55
C VAL A 103 12.47 27.77 -14.28
N PRO A 104 13.82 27.94 -14.21
CA PRO A 104 14.53 27.75 -12.95
C PRO A 104 14.02 28.64 -11.82
N PHE A 105 13.66 29.89 -12.10
CA PHE A 105 13.05 30.78 -11.11
C PHE A 105 11.72 30.22 -10.58
N PHE A 106 10.84 29.80 -11.48
CA PHE A 106 9.54 29.22 -11.13
C PHE A 106 9.68 27.95 -10.28
N VAL A 107 10.57 27.05 -10.70
CA VAL A 107 10.85 25.77 -10.06
C VAL A 107 11.47 25.96 -8.68
N ASN A 108 12.43 26.89 -8.56
CA ASN A 108 13.02 27.25 -7.27
C ASN A 108 11.99 27.85 -6.30
N LYS A 109 11.00 28.59 -6.81
CA LYS A 109 9.89 29.10 -6.01
C LYS A 109 9.01 27.96 -5.50
N ILE A 110 8.63 26.98 -6.35
CA ILE A 110 7.88 25.79 -5.92
C ILE A 110 8.67 25.00 -4.86
N ARG A 111 9.98 24.80 -5.08
CA ARG A 111 10.85 24.12 -4.12
C ARG A 111 10.89 24.89 -2.80
N SER A 112 11.08 26.22 -2.85
CA SER A 112 11.09 27.06 -1.64
C SER A 112 9.79 26.97 -0.84
N ASP A 113 8.64 26.90 -1.51
CA ASP A 113 7.33 26.81 -0.85
C ASP A 113 7.14 25.46 -0.14
N THR A 114 7.90 24.43 -0.52
CA THR A 114 7.77 23.06 -0.02
C THR A 114 8.92 22.65 0.92
N LYS A 115 9.96 23.49 1.08
CA LYS A 115 11.12 23.25 1.99
C LYS A 115 10.76 23.00 3.45
N ALA A 116 9.61 23.49 3.91
CA ALA A 116 9.15 23.21 5.26
C ALA A 116 8.71 21.75 5.44
N MET A 117 8.19 21.14 4.36
CA MET A 117 7.61 19.79 4.35
C MET A 117 8.59 18.73 3.84
N VAL A 118 9.65 19.12 3.12
CA VAL A 118 10.72 18.23 2.62
C VAL A 118 12.05 18.93 2.85
N LEU A 119 12.89 18.33 3.70
CA LEU A 119 14.19 18.88 4.07
C LEU A 119 15.24 18.56 3.00
N ASP A 120 16.24 19.43 2.92
CA ASP A 120 17.42 19.23 2.08
C ASP A 120 18.32 18.15 2.66
N GLN A 121 18.83 17.25 1.81
CA GLN A 121 19.76 16.18 2.18
C GLN A 121 21.21 16.69 2.37
N GLU A 122 21.54 17.87 1.86
CA GLU A 122 22.88 18.45 2.00
C GLU A 122 23.31 18.46 3.49
N GLU A 123 24.51 17.93 3.76
CA GLU A 123 24.95 17.61 5.12
C GLU A 123 24.93 18.83 6.04
N GLY A 124 25.42 19.98 5.58
CA GLY A 124 25.46 21.22 6.34
C GLY A 124 24.06 21.67 6.78
N GLN A 125 23.14 21.79 5.82
CA GLN A 125 21.75 22.18 6.07
C GLN A 125 21.01 21.18 6.94
N LEU A 126 21.12 19.88 6.65
CA LEU A 126 20.43 18.83 7.40
C LEU A 126 20.92 18.76 8.84
N LYS A 127 22.25 18.85 9.05
CA LYS A 127 22.85 18.87 10.38
C LYS A 127 22.43 20.10 11.17
N GLU A 128 22.46 21.29 10.57
CA GLU A 128 21.98 22.51 11.22
C GLU A 128 20.53 22.35 11.67
N ARG A 129 19.67 21.82 10.79
CA ARG A 129 18.25 21.60 11.09
C ARG A 129 18.05 20.60 12.23
N ILE A 130 18.74 19.47 12.21
CA ILE A 130 18.66 18.45 13.27
C ILE A 130 19.16 19.00 14.61
N LEU A 131 20.28 19.74 14.62
CA LEU A 131 20.82 20.34 15.85
C LEU A 131 19.88 21.42 16.40
N LYS A 132 19.27 22.23 15.53
CA LYS A 132 18.25 23.19 15.93
C LYS A 132 17.07 22.50 16.62
N ARG A 133 16.52 21.44 16.00
CA ARG A 133 15.41 20.66 16.60
C ARG A 133 15.82 19.97 17.90
N LYS A 134 17.05 19.45 17.98
CA LYS A 134 17.60 18.88 19.22
C LYS A 134 17.64 19.92 20.35
N ASN A 135 18.06 21.15 20.07
CA ASN A 135 18.04 22.25 21.04
C ASN A 135 16.62 22.63 21.48
N GLU A 136 15.64 22.44 20.60
CA GLU A 136 14.21 22.57 20.89
C GLU A 136 13.60 21.35 21.62
N LYS A 137 14.42 20.35 22.00
CA LYS A 137 14.01 19.07 22.59
C LYS A 137 13.16 18.18 21.68
N ILE A 138 13.29 18.36 20.37
CA ILE A 138 12.61 17.58 19.33
C ILE A 138 13.59 16.64 18.65
N ILE A 139 13.21 15.38 18.46
CA ILE A 139 13.98 14.40 17.69
C ILE A 139 13.43 14.36 16.26
N LEU A 140 14.30 14.36 15.26
CA LEU A 140 13.89 14.11 13.87
C LEU A 140 14.07 12.64 13.51
N ASN A 141 12.98 12.01 13.05
CA ASN A 141 12.99 10.73 12.37
C ASN A 141 13.24 10.98 10.87
N VAL A 142 14.48 10.76 10.42
CA VAL A 142 14.90 11.04 9.04
C VAL A 142 14.44 9.93 8.10
N ASN A 143 13.65 10.29 7.07
CA ASN A 143 13.27 9.40 5.98
C ASN A 143 13.85 9.91 4.66
N PHE A 144 14.78 9.16 4.07
CA PHE A 144 15.35 9.50 2.76
C PHE A 144 14.36 9.15 1.64
N ILE A 145 13.76 10.18 1.04
CA ILE A 145 12.88 10.04 -0.12
C ILE A 145 13.72 9.72 -1.37
N GLY A 146 13.18 8.85 -2.21
CA GLY A 146 13.74 8.54 -3.53
C GLY A 146 12.70 7.77 -4.35
N GLU A 147 13.00 7.51 -5.62
CA GLU A 147 12.16 6.70 -6.51
C GLU A 147 11.93 5.29 -5.96
N GLU A 148 10.95 4.61 -6.54
CA GLU A 148 10.79 3.17 -6.34
C GLU A 148 12.09 2.46 -6.71
N VAL A 149 12.51 1.52 -5.89
CA VAL A 149 13.77 0.80 -6.08
C VAL A 149 13.49 -0.39 -7.00
N LEU A 150 13.93 -0.31 -8.25
CA LEU A 150 13.62 -1.30 -9.29
C LEU A 150 14.74 -2.32 -9.49
N GLY A 151 15.94 -2.06 -8.97
CA GLY A 151 17.09 -2.94 -9.09
C GLY A 151 18.00 -2.97 -7.87
N GLU A 152 18.87 -3.99 -7.81
CA GLU A 152 19.75 -4.19 -6.65
C GLU A 152 20.87 -3.14 -6.55
N GLU A 153 21.23 -2.46 -7.65
CA GLU A 153 22.16 -1.33 -7.62
C GLU A 153 21.56 -0.15 -6.84
N GLU A 154 20.31 0.21 -7.14
CA GLU A 154 19.56 1.25 -6.44
C GLU A 154 19.31 0.87 -4.97
N ALA A 155 18.97 -0.40 -4.71
CA ALA A 155 18.80 -0.92 -3.36
C ALA A 155 20.10 -0.81 -2.56
N SER A 156 21.24 -1.14 -3.18
CA SER A 156 22.56 -1.01 -2.57
C SER A 156 22.93 0.46 -2.31
N ALA A 157 22.63 1.36 -3.25
CA ALA A 157 22.85 2.79 -3.07
C ALA A 157 22.01 3.35 -1.92
N ARG A 158 20.75 2.92 -1.79
CA ARG A 158 19.89 3.30 -0.66
C ARG A 158 20.40 2.71 0.67
N PHE A 159 20.83 1.45 0.67
CA PHE A 159 21.44 0.81 1.83
C PHE A 159 22.66 1.60 2.34
N GLU A 160 23.52 2.06 1.42
CA GLU A 160 24.67 2.88 1.78
C GLU A 160 24.26 4.25 2.35
N LYS A 161 23.22 4.90 1.80
CA LYS A 161 22.65 6.13 2.39
C LYS A 161 22.21 5.91 3.84
N TYR A 162 21.52 4.81 4.14
CA TYR A 162 21.15 4.47 5.52
C TYR A 162 22.37 4.22 6.41
N SER A 163 23.38 3.52 5.88
CA SER A 163 24.62 3.24 6.60
C SER A 163 25.39 4.52 6.94
N GLN A 164 25.46 5.48 6.01
CA GLN A 164 26.07 6.79 6.25
C GLN A 164 25.30 7.61 7.28
N ALA A 165 23.97 7.57 7.24
CA ALA A 165 23.13 8.22 8.24
C ALA A 165 23.39 7.67 9.66
N LEU A 166 23.50 6.34 9.79
CA LEU A 166 23.85 5.69 11.06
C LEU A 166 25.26 6.06 11.54
N LYS A 167 26.23 6.20 10.64
CA LYS A 167 27.60 6.63 10.96
C LYS A 167 27.69 8.12 11.35
N SER A 168 26.74 8.95 10.93
CA SER A 168 26.76 10.39 11.26
C SER A 168 26.67 10.65 12.77
N ASN A 169 27.26 11.75 13.26
CA ASN A 169 27.24 12.11 14.68
C ASN A 169 26.05 13.01 15.08
N TYR A 170 25.09 13.22 14.17
CA TYR A 170 23.95 14.10 14.38
C TYR A 170 22.59 13.40 14.15
N ILE A 171 22.53 12.35 13.31
CA ILE A 171 21.30 11.57 13.11
C ILE A 171 21.19 10.47 14.17
N GLN A 172 20.08 10.47 14.89
CA GLN A 172 19.75 9.51 15.95
C GLN A 172 18.64 8.54 15.54
N TYR A 173 17.79 8.92 14.59
CA TYR A 173 16.57 8.18 14.25
C TYR A 173 16.38 8.21 12.73
N ILE A 174 16.27 7.04 12.10
CA ILE A 174 15.93 6.89 10.69
C ILE A 174 14.71 5.99 10.49
N SER A 175 13.94 6.26 9.44
CA SER A 175 12.91 5.39 8.92
C SER A 175 13.40 4.73 7.62
N ILE A 176 13.24 3.41 7.52
CA ILE A 176 13.60 2.61 6.35
C ILE A 176 12.40 1.75 5.93
N LYS A 177 12.41 1.23 4.71
CA LYS A 177 11.38 0.34 4.16
C LYS A 177 12.04 -0.92 3.65
N ILE A 178 11.35 -2.07 3.68
CA ILE A 178 11.93 -3.32 3.17
C ILE A 178 12.15 -3.26 1.65
N THR A 179 11.26 -2.60 0.91
CA THR A 179 11.34 -2.41 -0.55
C THR A 179 12.51 -1.54 -0.96
N THR A 180 12.99 -0.65 -0.07
CA THR A 180 14.08 0.26 -0.41
C THR A 180 15.46 -0.36 -0.19
N ILE A 181 15.54 -1.48 0.52
CA ILE A 181 16.79 -2.22 0.74
C ILE A 181 16.86 -3.51 -0.10
N PHE A 182 15.74 -3.98 -0.65
CA PHE A 182 15.70 -5.17 -1.49
C PHE A 182 14.66 -5.00 -2.60
N SER A 183 15.12 -5.05 -3.86
CA SER A 183 14.29 -4.78 -5.04
C SER A 183 13.54 -6.00 -5.56
N GLN A 184 14.02 -7.21 -5.25
CA GLN A 184 13.51 -8.47 -5.82
C GLN A 184 12.55 -9.19 -4.88
N ILE A 185 11.71 -8.44 -4.16
CA ILE A 185 10.72 -9.03 -3.25
C ILE A 185 9.74 -9.87 -4.08
N ASN A 186 9.73 -11.17 -3.79
CA ASN A 186 8.80 -12.12 -4.37
C ASN A 186 7.91 -12.70 -3.25
N ILE A 187 6.62 -12.35 -3.29
CA ILE A 187 5.68 -12.80 -2.27
C ILE A 187 5.42 -14.30 -2.35
N LEU A 188 5.46 -14.91 -3.54
CA LEU A 188 5.31 -16.36 -3.72
C LEU A 188 6.44 -17.12 -3.02
N ASP A 189 7.68 -16.63 -3.15
CA ASP A 189 8.84 -17.14 -2.41
C ASP A 189 9.13 -16.29 -1.17
N PHE A 190 8.16 -16.29 -0.26
CA PHE A 190 8.19 -15.52 0.99
C PHE A 190 9.46 -15.77 1.81
N GLU A 191 9.92 -17.02 1.91
CA GLU A 191 11.09 -17.36 2.72
C GLU A 191 12.40 -16.83 2.11
N TYR A 192 12.55 -16.88 0.79
CA TYR A 192 13.70 -16.28 0.11
C TYR A 192 13.73 -14.77 0.34
N SER A 193 12.60 -14.09 0.10
CA SER A 193 12.49 -12.64 0.28
C SER A 193 12.77 -12.23 1.73
N LYS A 194 12.18 -12.94 2.70
CA LYS A 194 12.43 -12.72 4.12
C LYS A 194 13.91 -12.88 4.45
N LYS A 195 14.56 -13.95 3.98
CA LYS A 195 15.99 -14.19 4.22
C LYS A 195 16.87 -13.06 3.70
N GLU A 196 16.61 -12.58 2.48
CA GLU A 196 17.38 -11.48 1.89
C GLU A 196 17.16 -10.14 2.60
N ILE A 197 15.94 -9.87 3.06
CA ILE A 197 15.62 -8.69 3.87
C ILE A 197 16.31 -8.78 5.25
N VAL A 198 16.16 -9.91 5.95
CA VAL A 198 16.78 -10.16 7.27
C VAL A 198 18.28 -9.98 7.20
N LYS A 199 18.95 -10.49 6.16
CA LYS A 199 20.39 -10.30 5.95
C LYS A 199 20.80 -8.82 5.91
N ARG A 200 20.00 -7.97 5.27
CA ARG A 200 20.27 -6.53 5.15
C ARG A 200 19.92 -5.78 6.44
N LEU A 201 18.79 -6.12 7.06
CA LEU A 201 18.42 -5.58 8.37
C LEU A 201 19.46 -5.91 9.44
N ASP A 202 19.97 -7.15 9.46
CA ASP A 202 21.03 -7.58 10.38
C ASP A 202 22.28 -6.68 10.24
N ALA A 203 22.68 -6.34 9.01
CA ALA A 203 23.81 -5.47 8.75
C ALA A 203 23.56 -4.04 9.27
N LEU A 204 22.35 -3.49 9.08
CA LEU A 204 22.00 -2.15 9.58
C LEU A 204 21.88 -2.11 11.11
N TYR A 205 21.29 -3.12 11.74
CA TYR A 205 21.20 -3.19 13.21
C TYR A 205 22.55 -3.42 13.87
N ALA A 206 23.42 -4.24 13.26
CA ALA A 206 24.80 -4.39 13.73
C ALA A 206 25.55 -3.05 13.69
N LEU A 207 25.44 -2.31 12.57
CA LEU A 207 26.04 -0.99 12.41
C LEU A 207 25.47 0.03 13.42
N ALA A 208 24.15 0.04 13.62
CA ALA A 208 23.51 0.92 14.60
C ALA A 208 24.03 0.65 16.01
N LEU A 209 24.15 -0.61 16.42
CA LEU A 209 24.66 -1.00 17.74
C LEU A 209 26.15 -0.65 17.91
N GLU A 210 26.96 -0.82 16.87
CA GLU A 210 28.38 -0.44 16.87
C GLU A 210 28.53 1.08 17.03
N GLU A 211 27.83 1.87 16.20
CA GLU A 211 27.92 3.33 16.23
C GLU A 211 27.29 3.92 17.50
N GLU A 212 26.25 3.30 18.08
CA GLU A 212 25.71 3.69 19.39
C GLU A 212 26.77 3.57 20.50
N LYS A 213 27.52 2.45 20.53
CA LYS A 213 28.61 2.24 21.50
C LYS A 213 29.78 3.18 21.27
N LYS A 214 30.16 3.39 20.01
CA LYS A 214 31.31 4.21 19.63
C LYS A 214 31.07 5.71 19.87
N GLN A 215 29.87 6.19 19.58
CA GLN A 215 29.53 7.62 19.67
C GLN A 215 28.89 8.01 21.00
N GLY A 216 28.43 7.03 21.80
CA GLY A 216 27.63 7.29 23.00
C GLY A 216 26.29 7.96 22.69
N MET A 217 25.78 7.78 21.47
CA MET A 217 24.55 8.40 20.97
C MET A 217 23.59 7.32 20.49
N PRO A 218 22.32 7.29 20.94
CA PRO A 218 21.36 6.28 20.52
C PRO A 218 21.18 6.24 18.99
N LYS A 219 21.08 5.03 18.45
CA LYS A 219 20.78 4.80 17.02
C LYS A 219 19.50 4.00 16.90
N PHE A 220 18.47 4.66 16.38
CA PHE A 220 17.14 4.08 16.24
C PHE A 220 16.79 3.87 14.76
N ILE A 221 16.40 2.65 14.42
CA ILE A 221 15.87 2.30 13.10
C ILE A 221 14.41 1.95 13.25
N ASN A 222 13.55 2.68 12.54
CA ASN A 222 12.13 2.40 12.41
C ASN A 222 11.85 1.77 11.04
N LEU A 223 11.18 0.63 11.02
CA LEU A 223 10.71 0.01 9.81
C LEU A 223 9.31 0.57 9.46
N ASP A 224 9.26 1.42 8.44
CA ASP A 224 8.01 1.96 7.91
C ASP A 224 7.22 0.85 7.20
N MET A 225 5.89 0.95 7.28
CA MET A 225 4.96 0.03 6.65
C MET A 225 4.40 0.64 5.37
N GLU A 226 4.30 -0.17 4.33
CA GLU A 226 3.84 0.24 3.00
C GLU A 226 2.43 -0.28 2.73
N GLU A 227 2.26 -1.15 1.74
CA GLU A 227 0.97 -1.69 1.35
C GLU A 227 0.65 -2.98 2.12
N PHE A 228 -0.59 -3.44 2.07
CA PHE A 228 -1.03 -4.69 2.71
C PHE A 228 -0.16 -5.89 2.28
N ARG A 229 0.28 -5.91 1.02
CA ARG A 229 1.21 -6.94 0.48
C ARG A 229 2.50 -7.09 1.26
N ASP A 230 2.97 -6.04 1.92
CA ASP A 230 4.26 -6.02 2.60
C ASP A 230 4.12 -6.26 4.11
N LEU A 231 2.90 -6.21 4.66
CA LEU A 231 2.64 -6.26 6.11
C LEU A 231 3.24 -7.50 6.78
N GLU A 232 2.87 -8.69 6.31
CA GLU A 232 3.37 -9.96 6.89
C GLU A 232 4.89 -10.05 6.75
N LEU A 233 5.43 -9.77 5.56
CA LEU A 233 6.86 -9.89 5.27
C LEU A 233 7.70 -8.92 6.11
N THR A 234 7.21 -7.70 6.29
CA THR A 234 7.86 -6.66 7.11
C THR A 234 7.89 -7.06 8.59
N VAL A 235 6.76 -7.55 9.12
CA VAL A 235 6.67 -7.98 10.53
C VAL A 235 7.55 -9.21 10.79
N GLU A 236 7.50 -10.24 9.95
CA GLU A 236 8.34 -11.44 10.13
C GLU A 236 9.84 -11.11 10.01
N SER A 237 10.23 -10.31 9.02
CA SER A 237 11.63 -9.93 8.81
C SER A 237 12.15 -9.08 9.98
N PHE A 238 11.33 -8.15 10.49
CA PHE A 238 11.67 -7.34 11.65
C PHE A 238 11.92 -8.20 12.88
N MET A 239 10.97 -9.07 13.24
CA MET A 239 11.09 -9.93 14.42
C MET A 239 12.31 -10.87 14.32
N GLU A 240 12.52 -11.51 13.18
CA GLU A 240 13.65 -12.43 12.98
C GLU A 240 15.00 -11.72 13.07
N SER A 241 15.11 -10.50 12.54
CA SER A 241 16.36 -9.73 12.57
C SER A 241 16.63 -9.14 13.96
N ILE A 242 15.69 -8.36 14.52
CA ILE A 242 15.91 -7.66 15.79
C ILE A 242 16.12 -8.62 16.97
N ALA A 243 15.61 -9.86 16.89
CA ALA A 243 15.87 -10.94 17.85
C ALA A 243 17.35 -11.14 18.20
N LYS A 244 18.26 -10.81 17.27
CA LYS A 244 19.71 -11.00 17.40
C LYS A 244 20.44 -9.84 18.09
N PHE A 245 19.77 -8.71 18.32
CA PHE A 245 20.40 -7.46 18.76
C PHE A 245 19.74 -6.88 20.02
N ASP A 246 20.54 -6.41 20.97
CA ASP A 246 20.09 -5.61 22.11
C ASP A 246 20.02 -4.12 21.75
N LEU A 247 19.04 -3.79 20.90
CA LEU A 247 18.81 -2.45 20.39
C LEU A 247 17.33 -2.08 20.54
N ASN A 248 17.06 -0.80 20.81
CA ASN A 248 15.73 -0.24 20.63
C ASN A 248 15.49 -0.03 19.13
N ALA A 249 14.52 -0.73 18.56
CA ALA A 249 14.11 -0.58 17.17
C ALA A 249 12.59 -0.48 17.06
N GLY A 250 12.11 0.10 15.97
CA GLY A 250 10.70 0.38 15.76
C GLY A 250 10.12 -0.27 14.51
N ILE A 251 8.81 -0.44 14.51
CA ILE A 251 8.02 -0.84 13.35
C ILE A 251 6.69 -0.06 13.34
N VAL A 252 6.18 0.26 12.15
CA VAL A 252 4.89 0.91 11.97
C VAL A 252 3.76 -0.12 11.91
N LEU A 253 2.64 0.17 12.56
CA LEU A 253 1.36 -0.52 12.30
C LEU A 253 0.30 0.50 11.90
N GLN A 254 -0.52 0.14 10.91
CA GLN A 254 -1.50 1.02 10.29
C GLN A 254 -2.91 0.65 10.75
N ALA A 255 -3.55 1.53 11.51
CA ALA A 255 -4.87 1.28 12.11
C ALA A 255 -6.00 1.09 11.08
N TYR A 256 -5.84 1.52 9.83
CA TYR A 256 -6.82 1.32 8.77
C TYR A 256 -6.95 -0.14 8.28
N ILE A 257 -6.02 -1.02 8.65
CA ILE A 257 -6.05 -2.46 8.33
C ILE A 257 -6.55 -3.22 9.58
N PRO A 258 -7.62 -4.03 9.49
CA PRO A 258 -8.11 -4.85 10.59
C PRO A 258 -7.02 -5.74 11.20
N ASP A 259 -6.22 -6.40 10.35
CA ASP A 259 -5.13 -7.32 10.71
C ASP A 259 -4.04 -6.68 11.59
N SER A 260 -3.86 -5.35 11.55
CA SER A 260 -2.88 -4.65 12.38
C SER A 260 -3.08 -4.90 13.87
N TYR A 261 -4.32 -5.16 14.31
CA TYR A 261 -4.60 -5.51 15.71
C TYR A 261 -4.04 -6.88 16.10
N GLU A 262 -4.13 -7.87 15.20
CA GLU A 262 -3.52 -9.20 15.42
C GLU A 262 -1.99 -9.14 15.36
N TYR A 263 -1.43 -8.37 14.43
CA TYR A 263 0.01 -8.14 14.37
C TYR A 263 0.55 -7.38 15.59
N LEU A 264 -0.22 -6.44 16.16
CA LEU A 264 0.13 -5.79 17.42
C LEU A 264 0.24 -6.79 18.57
N LYS A 265 -0.72 -7.72 18.69
CA LYS A 265 -0.67 -8.79 19.69
C LYS A 265 0.55 -9.68 19.50
N LYS A 266 0.86 -10.05 18.25
CA LYS A 266 2.05 -10.84 17.90
C LYS A 266 3.35 -10.13 18.28
N LEU A 267 3.48 -8.85 17.90
CA LEU A 267 4.65 -8.01 18.19
C LEU A 267 4.82 -7.75 19.69
N HIS A 268 3.72 -7.55 20.42
CA HIS A 268 3.76 -7.44 21.88
C HIS A 268 4.24 -8.73 22.55
N ALA A 269 3.71 -9.89 22.15
CA ALA A 269 4.16 -11.18 22.69
C ALA A 269 5.66 -11.40 22.46
N PHE A 270 6.13 -11.10 21.24
CA PHE A 270 7.55 -11.11 20.89
C PHE A 270 8.38 -10.14 21.75
N SER A 271 7.93 -8.89 21.90
CA SER A 271 8.63 -7.88 22.70
C SER A 271 8.69 -8.24 24.18
N LYS A 272 7.61 -8.79 24.73
CA LYS A 272 7.55 -9.30 26.11
C LYS A 272 8.58 -10.41 26.33
N GLU A 273 8.67 -11.37 25.41
CA GLU A 273 9.69 -12.41 25.48
C GLU A 273 11.12 -11.82 25.46
N ARG A 274 11.38 -10.82 24.61
CA ARG A 274 12.67 -10.12 24.56
C ARG A 274 13.01 -9.44 25.88
N VAL A 275 12.08 -8.66 26.44
CA VAL A 275 12.28 -7.94 27.70
C VAL A 275 12.51 -8.91 28.86
N LEU A 276 11.78 -10.02 28.90
CA LEU A 276 11.99 -11.06 29.92
C LEU A 276 13.35 -11.76 29.80
N LYS A 277 13.98 -11.74 28.60
CA LYS A 277 15.35 -12.19 28.37
C LYS A 277 16.41 -11.11 28.65
N GLY A 278 16.00 -9.94 29.14
CA GLY A 278 16.88 -8.81 29.44
C GLY A 278 17.26 -7.95 28.24
N LEU A 279 16.61 -8.11 27.09
CA LEU A 279 16.81 -7.27 25.91
C LEU A 279 15.89 -6.05 25.93
N LYS A 280 16.28 -5.00 25.22
CA LYS A 280 15.43 -3.81 25.02
C LYS A 280 14.09 -4.12 24.33
N PRO A 281 12.97 -3.47 24.76
CA PRO A 281 11.67 -3.58 24.10
C PRO A 281 11.72 -3.00 22.68
N ILE A 282 10.78 -3.44 21.83
CA ILE A 282 10.54 -2.79 20.55
C ILE A 282 9.59 -1.61 20.71
N LYS A 283 9.57 -0.73 19.71
CA LYS A 283 8.59 0.35 19.60
C LYS A 283 7.61 0.09 18.47
N ILE A 284 6.33 0.36 18.70
CA ILE A 284 5.32 0.41 17.65
C ILE A 284 4.91 1.85 17.41
N ARG A 285 5.08 2.30 16.17
CA ARG A 285 4.57 3.60 15.71
C ARG A 285 3.16 3.39 15.16
N PHE A 286 2.15 3.86 15.87
CA PHE A 286 0.76 3.81 15.42
C PHE A 286 0.49 4.95 14.46
N VAL A 287 0.16 4.59 13.22
CA VAL A 287 -0.36 5.51 12.20
C VAL A 287 -1.77 5.08 11.82
N LYS A 288 -2.53 5.94 11.15
CA LYS A 288 -3.81 5.54 10.56
C LYS A 288 -3.58 4.69 9.31
N GLY A 289 -2.85 5.23 8.35
CA GLY A 289 -2.56 4.60 7.05
C GLY A 289 -2.27 5.68 6.02
N ALA A 290 -1.58 5.33 4.94
CA ALA A 290 -1.12 6.30 3.92
C ALA A 290 -1.32 5.82 2.47
N ASN A 291 -1.85 4.61 2.27
CA ASN A 291 -1.93 3.97 0.95
C ASN A 291 -3.36 3.55 0.58
N MET A 292 -4.39 4.15 1.20
CA MET A 292 -5.79 3.73 1.05
C MET A 292 -6.23 3.67 -0.43
N GLU A 293 -5.88 4.68 -1.21
CA GLU A 293 -6.23 4.80 -2.62
C GLU A 293 -5.56 3.70 -3.46
N SER A 294 -4.33 3.29 -3.10
CA SER A 294 -3.64 2.17 -3.74
C SER A 294 -4.34 0.85 -3.40
N GLU A 295 -4.70 0.63 -2.13
CA GLU A 295 -5.42 -0.57 -1.69
C GLU A 295 -6.79 -0.69 -2.37
N GLU A 296 -7.54 0.41 -2.51
CA GLU A 296 -8.81 0.47 -3.23
C GLU A 296 -8.64 0.14 -4.72
N THR A 297 -7.59 0.68 -5.34
CA THR A 297 -7.29 0.42 -6.75
C THR A 297 -6.94 -1.06 -6.96
N ILE A 298 -6.05 -1.62 -6.15
CA ILE A 298 -5.64 -3.03 -6.23
C ILE A 298 -6.83 -3.95 -5.98
N ALA A 299 -7.62 -3.68 -4.94
CA ALA A 299 -8.82 -4.47 -4.63
C ALA A 299 -9.83 -4.46 -5.78
N SER A 300 -10.10 -3.28 -6.36
CA SER A 300 -11.02 -3.12 -7.49
C SER A 300 -10.54 -3.85 -8.75
N VAL A 301 -9.28 -3.65 -9.14
CA VAL A 301 -8.71 -4.24 -10.37
C VAL A 301 -8.62 -5.77 -10.28
N LYS A 302 -8.32 -6.31 -9.09
CA LYS A 302 -8.17 -7.76 -8.87
C LYS A 302 -9.44 -8.47 -8.42
N ASP A 303 -10.52 -7.72 -8.23
CA ASP A 303 -11.74 -8.21 -7.59
C ASP A 303 -11.47 -8.90 -6.23
N TRP A 304 -10.51 -8.35 -5.49
CA TRP A 304 -10.21 -8.82 -4.15
C TRP A 304 -10.96 -7.98 -3.12
N ALA A 305 -11.23 -8.55 -1.95
CA ALA A 305 -11.76 -7.77 -0.84
C ALA A 305 -10.78 -6.63 -0.49
N LEU A 306 -11.30 -5.46 -0.14
CA LEU A 306 -10.49 -4.34 0.33
C LEU A 306 -9.87 -4.71 1.69
N PRO A 307 -8.53 -4.71 1.83
CA PRO A 307 -7.89 -5.10 3.10
C PRO A 307 -8.08 -4.07 4.21
N THR A 308 -8.50 -2.85 3.90
CA THR A 308 -8.71 -1.77 4.87
C THR A 308 -10.18 -1.67 5.30
N PHE A 309 -10.43 -0.93 6.39
CA PHE A 309 -11.77 -0.48 6.72
C PHE A 309 -12.31 0.46 5.65
N SER A 310 -13.55 0.23 5.20
CA SER A 310 -14.21 1.09 4.20
C SER A 310 -14.65 2.45 4.75
N ASN A 311 -14.63 2.63 6.06
CA ASN A 311 -14.99 3.91 6.69
C ASN A 311 -13.90 4.38 7.66
N LYS A 312 -13.79 5.71 7.77
CA LYS A 312 -12.77 6.36 8.60
C LYS A 312 -13.01 6.19 10.10
N GLN A 313 -14.28 6.13 10.52
CA GLN A 313 -14.61 5.98 11.94
C GLN A 313 -14.06 4.65 12.48
N ASP A 314 -14.11 3.58 11.69
CA ASP A 314 -13.58 2.26 12.05
C ASP A 314 -12.06 2.26 12.12
N THR A 315 -11.38 2.99 11.22
CA THR A 315 -9.93 3.25 11.33
C THR A 315 -9.59 3.95 12.65
N ASP A 316 -10.33 5.00 13.00
CA ASP A 316 -10.11 5.74 14.25
C ASP A 316 -10.49 4.89 15.47
N SER A 317 -11.51 4.04 15.37
CA SER A 317 -11.90 3.07 16.41
C SER A 317 -10.82 2.02 16.60
N ASN A 318 -10.22 1.51 15.52
CA ASN A 318 -9.15 0.52 15.58
C ASN A 318 -7.88 1.10 16.21
N TYR A 319 -7.54 2.35 15.87
CA TYR A 319 -6.42 3.06 16.51
C TYR A 319 -6.59 3.07 18.03
N ASN A 320 -7.79 3.43 18.49
CA ASN A 320 -8.13 3.46 19.91
C ASN A 320 -8.18 2.05 20.54
N LYS A 321 -8.64 1.03 19.81
CA LYS A 321 -8.61 -0.38 20.25
C LYS A 321 -7.20 -0.94 20.38
N MET A 322 -6.30 -0.56 19.48
CA MET A 322 -4.87 -0.87 19.56
C MET A 322 -4.23 -0.21 20.79
N LEU A 323 -4.58 1.05 21.07
CA LEU A 323 -4.16 1.72 22.30
C LEU A 323 -4.70 1.01 23.55
N ASP A 324 -5.97 0.61 23.56
CA ASP A 324 -6.58 -0.13 24.68
C ASP A 324 -5.79 -1.39 25.02
N PHE A 325 -5.38 -2.16 24.01
CA PHE A 325 -4.55 -3.35 24.20
C PHE A 325 -3.19 -3.04 24.82
N VAL A 326 -2.51 -1.97 24.38
CA VAL A 326 -1.20 -1.58 24.97
C VAL A 326 -1.35 -1.14 26.42
N LEU A 327 -2.43 -0.44 26.75
CA LEU A 327 -2.69 0.06 28.09
C LEU A 327 -3.39 -0.97 28.99
N GLU A 328 -3.70 -2.15 28.47
CA GLU A 328 -4.31 -3.24 29.23
C GLU A 328 -3.27 -3.89 30.16
N GLY A 329 -3.62 -4.00 31.44
CA GLY A 329 -2.77 -4.66 32.44
C GLY A 329 -1.38 -4.03 32.55
N ASP A 330 -0.34 -4.82 32.27
CA ASP A 330 1.07 -4.40 32.29
C ASP A 330 1.71 -4.39 30.88
N ASN A 331 0.91 -4.46 29.81
CA ASN A 331 1.41 -4.59 28.43
C ASN A 331 2.36 -3.44 28.03
N TYR A 332 2.07 -2.21 28.46
CA TYR A 332 2.91 -1.02 28.22
C TYR A 332 4.34 -1.15 28.76
N LYS A 333 4.60 -2.06 29.71
CA LYS A 333 5.96 -2.30 30.24
C LYS A 333 6.85 -3.05 29.26
N TYR A 334 6.27 -3.70 28.27
CA TYR A 334 7.00 -4.56 27.33
C TYR A 334 7.10 -3.97 25.93
N ILE A 335 6.46 -2.84 25.66
CA ILE A 335 6.44 -2.24 24.32
C ILE A 335 6.39 -0.72 24.40
N HIS A 336 7.17 -0.05 23.55
CA HIS A 336 7.09 1.40 23.41
C HIS A 336 6.03 1.76 22.37
N ILE A 337 5.37 2.90 22.55
CA ILE A 337 4.39 3.43 21.59
C ILE A 337 4.74 4.83 21.10
N GLY A 338 4.70 4.98 19.79
CA GLY A 338 4.72 6.26 19.10
C GLY A 338 3.33 6.61 18.60
N ALA A 339 2.67 7.58 19.20
CA ALA A 339 1.35 8.03 18.75
C ALA A 339 1.51 9.03 17.60
N ALA A 340 1.49 8.53 16.36
CA ALA A 340 1.63 9.35 15.17
C ALA A 340 0.27 9.88 14.70
N SER A 341 -0.02 11.14 15.03
CA SER A 341 -1.29 11.78 14.68
C SER A 341 -1.15 13.30 14.63
N HIS A 342 -1.97 13.93 13.79
CA HIS A 342 -2.22 15.38 13.82
C HIS A 342 -3.60 15.70 14.40
N ASN A 343 -4.43 14.70 14.72
CA ASN A 343 -5.74 14.90 15.32
C ASN A 343 -5.58 15.22 16.81
N ILE A 344 -5.92 16.45 17.19
CA ILE A 344 -5.76 16.95 18.57
C ILE A 344 -6.62 16.18 19.57
N PHE A 345 -7.81 15.72 19.18
CA PHE A 345 -8.64 14.88 20.06
C PHE A 345 -7.95 13.54 20.36
N GLU A 346 -7.37 12.92 19.34
CA GLU A 346 -6.63 11.66 19.48
C GLU A 346 -5.37 11.84 20.33
N ILE A 347 -4.60 12.90 20.07
CA ILE A 347 -3.40 13.27 20.83
C ILE A 347 -3.75 13.48 22.32
N ALA A 348 -4.79 14.26 22.59
CA ALA A 348 -5.23 14.53 23.95
C ALA A 348 -5.74 13.26 24.63
N TYR A 349 -6.45 12.40 23.91
CA TYR A 349 -6.96 11.13 24.44
C TYR A 349 -5.84 10.16 24.82
N VAL A 350 -4.89 9.93 23.91
CA VAL A 350 -3.73 9.08 24.17
C VAL A 350 -2.97 9.57 25.40
N TYR A 351 -2.68 10.87 25.46
CA TYR A 351 -1.94 11.45 26.58
C TYR A 351 -2.69 11.33 27.91
N THR A 352 -3.99 11.65 27.92
CA THR A 352 -4.81 11.54 29.13
C THR A 352 -4.91 10.11 29.62
N ARG A 353 -5.04 9.14 28.70
CA ARG A 353 -5.04 7.71 29.02
C ARG A 353 -3.74 7.24 29.65
N ILE A 354 -2.61 7.66 29.10
CA ILE A 354 -1.28 7.34 29.61
C ILE A 354 -1.07 7.95 31.00
N HIS A 355 -1.41 9.23 31.17
CA HIS A 355 -1.30 9.91 32.45
C HIS A 355 -2.21 9.30 33.53
N ALA A 356 -3.39 8.81 33.17
CA ALA A 356 -4.32 8.18 34.10
C ALA A 356 -3.76 6.88 34.73
N LEU A 357 -2.78 6.21 34.11
CA LEU A 357 -2.12 5.05 34.69
C LEU A 357 -1.18 5.41 35.84
N ASN A 358 -0.67 6.64 35.88
CA ASN A 358 0.24 7.13 36.92
C ASN A 358 1.47 6.23 37.16
N ASP A 359 1.98 5.58 36.11
CA ASP A 359 3.21 4.76 36.13
C ASP A 359 4.31 5.48 35.31
N PRO A 360 5.49 5.79 35.88
CA PRO A 360 6.59 6.38 35.13
C PRO A 360 7.04 5.59 33.91
N ILE A 361 6.88 4.26 33.92
CA ILE A 361 7.29 3.39 32.81
C ILE A 361 6.49 3.70 31.55
N VAL A 362 5.16 3.89 31.68
CA VAL A 362 4.33 4.19 30.49
C VAL A 362 4.70 5.54 29.88
N LEU A 363 5.10 6.52 30.70
CA LEU A 363 5.56 7.82 30.21
C LEU A 363 6.91 7.69 29.47
N GLU A 364 7.85 6.90 30.00
CA GLU A 364 9.12 6.64 29.32
C GLU A 364 8.93 5.90 27.98
N HIS A 365 7.99 4.96 27.95
CA HIS A 365 7.68 4.12 26.80
C HIS A 365 6.79 4.83 25.77
N PHE A 366 6.44 6.10 25.98
CA PHE A 366 5.57 6.88 25.11
C PHE A 366 6.31 8.02 24.41
N SER A 367 5.93 8.30 23.16
CA SER A 367 6.28 9.54 22.45
C SER A 367 5.13 10.01 21.56
N PHE A 368 4.95 11.32 21.50
CA PHE A 368 4.17 11.93 20.42
C PHE A 368 4.95 11.86 19.11
N GLU A 369 4.23 11.65 18.01
CA GLU A 369 4.83 11.72 16.68
C GLU A 369 3.97 12.53 15.69
N MET A 370 4.62 13.33 14.87
CA MET A 370 3.96 14.15 13.84
C MET A 370 4.84 14.25 12.60
N LEU A 371 4.29 14.74 11.49
CA LEU A 371 5.06 15.12 10.31
C LEU A 371 5.75 16.47 10.54
N GLU A 372 7.03 16.58 10.18
CA GLU A 372 7.76 17.84 10.15
C GLU A 372 7.12 18.80 9.14
N GLY A 373 6.96 20.07 9.53
CA GLY A 373 6.46 21.13 8.65
C GLY A 373 4.95 21.25 8.48
N MET A 374 4.15 20.30 8.98
CA MET A 374 2.70 20.29 8.80
C MET A 374 1.93 21.15 9.81
N SER A 375 2.36 21.17 11.07
CA SER A 375 1.69 21.91 12.15
C SER A 375 2.73 22.36 13.17
N LEU A 376 3.39 23.48 12.87
CA LEU A 376 4.54 23.94 13.65
C LEU A 376 4.11 24.35 15.06
N GLN A 377 3.05 25.13 15.23
CA GLN A 377 2.60 25.51 16.56
C GLN A 377 2.15 24.30 17.40
N ALA A 378 1.42 23.34 16.82
CA ALA A 378 1.08 22.12 17.55
C ALA A 378 2.33 21.36 18.00
N SER A 379 3.36 21.27 17.16
CA SER A 379 4.63 20.65 17.55
C SER A 379 5.29 21.38 18.73
N GLN A 380 5.14 22.72 18.83
CA GLN A 380 5.66 23.50 19.95
C GLN A 380 4.90 23.22 21.25
N GLU A 381 3.58 23.09 21.20
CA GLU A 381 2.79 22.74 22.39
C GLU A 381 3.14 21.33 22.88
N LEU A 382 3.21 20.35 21.98
CA LEU A 382 3.42 18.95 22.37
C LEU A 382 4.82 18.67 22.92
N LYS A 383 5.87 19.33 22.43
CA LYS A 383 7.22 19.15 22.97
C LYS A 383 7.37 19.61 24.43
N GLU A 384 6.52 20.53 24.88
CA GLU A 384 6.53 21.01 26.27
C GLU A 384 5.74 20.06 27.18
N MET A 385 4.83 19.26 26.61
CA MET A 385 4.08 18.24 27.33
C MET A 385 4.89 16.95 27.51
N HIS A 386 5.50 16.44 26.43
CA HIS A 386 6.22 15.17 26.44
C HIS A 386 7.21 15.03 25.28
N LYS A 387 7.94 13.91 25.22
CA LYS A 387 8.85 13.57 24.12
C LYS A 387 8.12 13.61 22.76
N LEU A 388 8.65 14.44 21.85
CA LEU A 388 8.14 14.61 20.49
C LEU A 388 9.16 14.16 19.44
N ILE A 389 8.70 13.36 18.48
CA ILE A 389 9.48 12.93 17.32
C ILE A 389 8.79 13.42 16.06
N LEU A 390 9.51 14.15 15.21
CA LEU A 390 8.98 14.63 13.93
C LEU A 390 9.54 13.82 12.77
N TYR A 391 8.64 13.24 11.97
CA TYR A 391 8.97 12.53 10.75
C TYR A 391 9.40 13.53 9.67
N ALA A 392 10.69 13.48 9.34
CA ALA A 392 11.39 14.42 8.50
C ALA A 392 11.74 13.76 7.16
N PRO A 393 10.93 13.94 6.12
CA PRO A 393 11.32 13.56 4.76
C PRO A 393 12.51 14.39 4.30
N VAL A 394 13.52 13.72 3.76
CA VAL A 394 14.78 14.30 3.28
C VAL A 394 14.98 13.90 1.83
N CYS A 395 15.30 14.86 0.98
CA CYS A 395 15.56 14.62 -0.43
C CYS A 395 16.74 15.48 -0.87
N ASP A 396 17.59 14.96 -1.74
CA ASP A 396 18.62 15.77 -2.38
C ASP A 396 18.01 16.66 -3.48
N GLU A 397 18.72 17.73 -3.83
CA GLU A 397 18.22 18.74 -4.76
C GLU A 397 18.00 18.20 -6.19
N ALA A 398 18.90 17.31 -6.63
CA ALA A 398 18.89 16.72 -7.96
C ALA A 398 17.68 15.79 -8.15
N HIS A 399 17.26 15.13 -7.08
CA HIS A 399 16.18 14.15 -7.07
C HIS A 399 14.89 14.67 -6.43
N PHE A 400 14.70 16.00 -6.38
CA PHE A 400 13.50 16.61 -5.79
C PHE A 400 12.19 16.18 -6.48
N ASN A 401 12.25 15.73 -7.74
CA ASN A 401 11.12 15.10 -8.45
C ASN A 401 10.53 13.93 -7.63
N ASN A 402 11.36 13.20 -6.88
CA ASN A 402 10.94 12.06 -6.06
C ASN A 402 10.09 12.50 -4.85
N ALA A 403 10.32 13.72 -4.36
CA ALA A 403 9.55 14.31 -3.28
C ALA A 403 8.15 14.76 -3.72
N ILE A 404 7.90 14.91 -5.03
CA ILE A 404 6.59 15.31 -5.55
C ILE A 404 5.53 14.25 -5.20
N ALA A 405 5.80 12.96 -5.44
CA ALA A 405 4.86 11.89 -5.10
C ALA A 405 4.54 11.84 -3.59
N TYR A 406 5.50 12.18 -2.74
CA TYR A 406 5.28 12.34 -1.30
C TYR A 406 4.40 13.56 -0.99
N LEU A 407 4.70 14.72 -1.58
CA LEU A 407 3.94 15.95 -1.38
C LEU A 407 2.49 15.82 -1.87
N VAL A 408 2.28 15.16 -3.01
CA VAL A 408 0.94 14.85 -3.55
C VAL A 408 0.16 13.98 -2.57
N ARG A 409 0.74 12.88 -2.09
CA ARG A 409 0.10 12.04 -1.05
C ARG A 409 -0.24 12.81 0.21
N ARG A 410 0.67 13.68 0.67
CA ARG A 410 0.38 14.57 1.82
C ARG A 410 -0.75 15.53 1.51
N LEU A 411 -0.83 16.09 0.31
CA LEU A 411 -1.98 16.93 -0.08
C LEU A 411 -3.26 16.11 -0.13
N ASP A 412 -3.25 14.91 -0.74
CA ASP A 412 -4.41 14.02 -0.83
C ASP A 412 -4.95 13.63 0.55
N GLU A 413 -4.08 13.10 1.41
CA GLU A 413 -4.42 12.73 2.79
C GLU A 413 -5.05 13.91 3.50
N ASN A 414 -4.42 15.10 3.46
CA ASN A 414 -4.90 16.26 4.21
C ASN A 414 -6.16 16.91 3.61
N THR A 415 -6.60 16.49 2.42
CA THR A 415 -7.71 17.13 1.69
C THR A 415 -8.98 16.29 1.56
N SER A 416 -8.95 15.01 1.95
CA SER A 416 -10.16 14.17 1.92
C SER A 416 -11.25 14.70 2.87
N SER A 417 -12.52 14.51 2.50
CA SER A 417 -13.68 15.07 3.21
C SER A 417 -13.74 14.68 4.68
N ASP A 418 -13.30 13.46 4.99
CA ASP A 418 -13.36 12.93 6.33
C ASP A 418 -12.07 13.15 7.12
N ASN A 419 -10.97 13.65 6.53
CA ASN A 419 -9.72 13.88 7.27
C ASN A 419 -9.83 15.06 8.24
N PHE A 420 -9.28 14.88 9.45
CA PHE A 420 -9.17 15.92 10.47
C PHE A 420 -8.40 17.13 9.93
N MET A 421 -7.38 16.91 9.10
CA MET A 421 -6.53 17.99 8.58
C MET A 421 -7.27 18.98 7.68
N LYS A 422 -8.37 18.56 7.05
CA LYS A 422 -9.26 19.47 6.33
C LYS A 422 -9.91 20.49 7.27
N ALA A 423 -10.35 20.04 8.44
CA ALA A 423 -10.91 20.91 9.48
C ALA A 423 -9.83 21.71 10.21
N PHE A 424 -8.66 21.11 10.44
CA PHE A 424 -7.55 21.64 11.24
C PHE A 424 -7.19 23.10 10.90
N PHE A 425 -7.09 23.45 9.62
CA PHE A 425 -6.65 24.78 9.20
C PHE A 425 -7.58 25.93 9.61
N ASN A 426 -8.85 25.63 9.89
CA ASN A 426 -9.85 26.60 10.38
C ASN A 426 -10.52 26.14 11.68
N LEU A 427 -9.91 25.18 12.38
CA LEU A 427 -10.50 24.60 13.59
C LEU A 427 -10.45 25.64 14.71
N LYS A 428 -11.62 25.99 15.25
CA LYS A 428 -11.73 26.89 16.40
C LYS A 428 -12.70 26.31 17.40
N VAL A 429 -12.33 26.37 18.67
CA VAL A 429 -13.16 25.85 19.75
C VAL A 429 -14.56 26.45 19.69
N GLY A 430 -15.57 25.58 19.71
CA GLY A 430 -16.98 25.97 19.71
C GLY A 430 -17.64 26.18 18.34
N THR A 431 -16.89 26.18 17.23
CA THR A 431 -17.47 26.25 15.88
C THR A 431 -18.16 24.94 15.47
N SER A 432 -18.86 24.94 14.34
CA SER A 432 -19.47 23.75 13.74
C SER A 432 -18.44 22.66 13.47
N GLU A 433 -17.28 23.03 12.94
CA GLU A 433 -16.19 22.12 12.57
C GLU A 433 -15.60 21.46 13.82
N TRP A 434 -15.45 22.22 14.92
CA TRP A 434 -15.03 21.67 16.20
C TRP A 434 -16.00 20.61 16.72
N LYS A 435 -17.30 20.93 16.75
CA LYS A 435 -18.34 20.02 17.24
C LYS A 435 -18.44 18.75 16.38
N ASP A 436 -18.27 18.88 15.07
CA ASP A 436 -18.22 17.73 14.16
C ASP A 436 -17.02 16.82 14.48
N GLN A 437 -15.82 17.38 14.62
CA GLN A 437 -14.63 16.57 14.94
C GLN A 437 -14.69 15.95 16.35
N GLU A 438 -15.23 16.69 17.32
CA GLU A 438 -15.52 16.18 18.67
C GLU A 438 -16.48 14.99 18.62
N GLN A 439 -17.58 15.12 17.86
CA GLN A 439 -18.56 14.04 17.71
C GLN A 439 -17.97 12.82 16.99
N ARG A 440 -17.15 13.01 15.95
CA ARG A 440 -16.45 11.93 15.24
C ARG A 440 -15.51 11.17 16.18
N PHE A 441 -14.76 11.89 17.01
CA PHE A 441 -13.92 11.27 18.04
C PHE A 441 -14.75 10.50 19.08
N LEU A 442 -15.84 11.06 19.58
CA LEU A 442 -16.72 10.34 20.52
C LEU A 442 -17.34 9.09 19.87
N ASN A 443 -17.66 9.15 18.57
CA ASN A 443 -18.17 8.01 17.83
C ASN A 443 -17.10 6.93 17.61
N SER A 444 -15.83 7.29 17.38
CA SER A 444 -14.75 6.31 17.27
C SER A 444 -14.53 5.55 18.57
N LEU A 445 -14.65 6.22 19.72
CA LEU A 445 -14.59 5.53 21.02
C LEU A 445 -15.76 4.55 21.23
N LYS A 446 -16.97 4.91 20.81
CA LYS A 446 -18.13 4.00 20.85
C LYS A 446 -17.98 2.81 19.89
N GLY A 447 -17.36 3.05 18.73
CA GLY A 447 -17.15 2.04 17.69
C GLY A 447 -16.24 0.88 18.11
N ILE A 448 -15.36 1.08 19.09
CA ILE A 448 -14.44 0.04 19.60
C ILE A 448 -15.17 -1.26 19.95
N ALA A 449 -16.34 -1.16 20.60
CA ALA A 449 -17.09 -2.32 21.09
C ALA A 449 -17.68 -3.19 19.98
N THR A 450 -17.95 -2.60 18.80
CA THR A 450 -18.60 -3.28 17.67
C THR A 450 -17.64 -3.53 16.50
N LEU A 451 -16.40 -3.06 16.61
CA LEU A 451 -15.41 -3.16 15.53
C LEU A 451 -14.97 -4.61 15.32
N ASP A 452 -15.18 -5.10 14.11
CA ASP A 452 -14.64 -6.38 13.65
C ASP A 452 -13.19 -6.19 13.16
N ASN A 453 -12.27 -6.96 13.74
CA ASN A 453 -10.86 -6.97 13.33
C ASN A 453 -10.49 -8.24 12.55
N ALA A 454 -11.48 -9.05 12.15
CA ALA A 454 -11.23 -10.16 11.26
C ALA A 454 -10.62 -9.67 9.95
N THR A 455 -9.69 -10.47 9.40
CA THR A 455 -9.09 -10.16 8.10
C THR A 455 -10.18 -10.14 7.03
N HIS A 456 -10.17 -9.09 6.21
CA HIS A 456 -11.09 -9.02 5.06
C HIS A 456 -10.62 -9.94 3.92
N ARG A 457 -9.31 -10.26 3.86
CA ARG A 457 -8.69 -11.07 2.80
C ARG A 457 -8.69 -12.54 3.21
N THR A 458 -9.69 -13.28 2.72
CA THR A 458 -9.98 -14.66 3.17
C THR A 458 -9.84 -15.72 2.08
N GLN A 459 -9.31 -15.37 0.90
CA GLN A 459 -9.19 -16.31 -0.20
C GLN A 459 -8.28 -17.48 0.18
N ASP A 460 -8.78 -18.70 0.01
CA ASP A 460 -8.02 -19.93 0.24
C ASP A 460 -8.23 -20.89 -0.94
N ARG A 461 -7.18 -21.05 -1.77
CA ARG A 461 -7.16 -21.99 -2.90
C ARG A 461 -7.05 -23.46 -2.49
N ASN A 462 -6.84 -23.77 -1.21
CA ASN A 462 -6.90 -25.15 -0.68
C ASN A 462 -8.33 -25.59 -0.36
N ALA A 463 -9.26 -24.65 -0.17
CA ALA A 463 -10.66 -24.95 0.10
C ALA A 463 -11.39 -25.39 -1.18
N LYS A 464 -12.64 -25.87 -1.04
CA LYS A 464 -13.50 -26.10 -2.20
C LYS A 464 -13.75 -24.77 -2.91
N GLN A 465 -13.34 -24.68 -4.16
CA GLN A 465 -13.48 -23.45 -4.94
C GLN A 465 -14.92 -23.30 -5.41
N THR A 466 -15.49 -22.11 -5.22
CA THR A 466 -16.77 -21.68 -5.78
C THR A 466 -16.61 -20.26 -6.25
N GLY A 467 -17.16 -19.91 -7.41
CA GLY A 467 -17.05 -18.57 -7.96
C GLY A 467 -18.40 -17.99 -8.40
N HIS A 468 -18.38 -16.73 -8.80
CA HIS A 468 -19.55 -16.08 -9.38
C HIS A 468 -19.88 -16.75 -10.72
N THR A 469 -21.11 -17.19 -10.89
CA THR A 469 -21.56 -17.79 -12.15
C THR A 469 -22.66 -16.96 -12.77
N THR A 470 -22.60 -16.81 -14.09
CA THR A 470 -23.60 -16.07 -14.87
C THR A 470 -24.89 -16.85 -15.09
N TYR A 471 -24.88 -18.18 -14.84
CA TYR A 471 -26.07 -19.02 -14.88
C TYR A 471 -26.34 -19.66 -13.50
N PRO A 472 -27.54 -19.49 -12.91
CA PRO A 472 -28.72 -18.78 -13.42
C PRO A 472 -28.76 -17.28 -13.05
N ASN A 473 -27.67 -16.71 -12.52
CA ASN A 473 -27.71 -15.39 -11.87
C ASN A 473 -27.80 -14.20 -12.83
N HIS A 474 -27.55 -14.39 -14.12
CA HIS A 474 -27.66 -13.40 -15.19
C HIS A 474 -26.89 -12.08 -14.96
N SER A 475 -25.81 -12.13 -14.18
CA SER A 475 -24.87 -11.04 -13.95
C SER A 475 -23.46 -11.52 -14.23
N PHE A 476 -22.64 -10.68 -14.85
CA PHE A 476 -21.24 -10.99 -15.13
C PHE A 476 -20.32 -10.27 -14.14
N LYS A 477 -19.30 -10.99 -13.69
CA LYS A 477 -18.21 -10.51 -12.86
C LYS A 477 -16.96 -11.29 -13.28
N ASN A 478 -15.85 -10.59 -13.45
CA ASN A 478 -14.57 -11.25 -13.73
C ASN A 478 -14.19 -12.18 -12.58
N GLU A 479 -13.55 -13.30 -12.93
CA GLU A 479 -12.98 -14.24 -11.98
C GLU A 479 -11.76 -13.61 -11.31
N SER A 480 -11.75 -13.63 -9.99
CA SER A 480 -10.63 -13.07 -9.23
C SER A 480 -9.40 -13.98 -9.32
N ASP A 481 -8.24 -13.35 -9.59
CA ASP A 481 -6.93 -13.98 -9.52
C ASP A 481 -6.62 -14.51 -8.11
N THR A 482 -5.63 -15.39 -8.03
CA THR A 482 -5.12 -15.87 -6.75
C THR A 482 -4.33 -14.79 -6.03
N ASP A 483 -4.76 -14.50 -4.80
CA ASP A 483 -4.08 -13.57 -3.90
C ASP A 483 -2.91 -14.26 -3.19
N PHE A 484 -1.73 -14.23 -3.81
CA PHE A 484 -0.51 -14.83 -3.25
C PHE A 484 0.06 -14.10 -2.02
N ILE A 485 -0.51 -12.95 -1.63
CA ILE A 485 -0.21 -12.30 -0.36
C ILE A 485 -0.70 -13.15 0.81
N LEU A 486 -1.70 -14.00 0.61
CA LEU A 486 -2.23 -14.87 1.65
C LEU A 486 -1.41 -16.14 1.78
N LYS A 487 -1.02 -16.44 3.03
CA LYS A 487 -0.25 -17.64 3.37
C LYS A 487 -0.89 -18.93 2.85
N ALA A 488 -2.21 -19.06 2.96
CA ALA A 488 -2.95 -20.24 2.47
C ALA A 488 -2.72 -20.48 0.97
N ASN A 489 -2.71 -19.41 0.16
CA ASN A 489 -2.49 -19.50 -1.28
C ASN A 489 -1.03 -19.80 -1.63
N ARG A 490 -0.06 -19.33 -0.83
CA ARG A 490 1.35 -19.73 -0.98
C ARG A 490 1.55 -21.21 -0.65
N GLU A 491 0.89 -21.72 0.38
CA GLU A 491 0.90 -23.15 0.72
C GLU A 491 0.24 -24.00 -0.37
N TRP A 492 -0.86 -23.52 -0.95
CA TRP A 492 -1.48 -24.14 -2.13
C TRP A 492 -0.51 -24.20 -3.31
N ALA A 493 0.19 -23.10 -3.63
CA ALA A 493 1.17 -23.06 -4.72
C ALA A 493 2.32 -24.06 -4.50
N LYS A 494 2.80 -24.20 -3.26
CA LYS A 494 3.79 -25.23 -2.89
C LYS A 494 3.27 -26.65 -3.15
N LYS A 495 2.03 -26.95 -2.74
CA LYS A 495 1.39 -28.26 -3.00
C LYS A 495 1.23 -28.54 -4.50
N VAL A 496 0.85 -27.52 -5.29
CA VAL A 496 0.77 -27.64 -6.75
C VAL A 496 2.14 -27.99 -7.32
N ARG A 497 3.20 -27.27 -6.93
CA ARG A 497 4.57 -27.55 -7.38
C ARG A 497 5.01 -28.98 -7.04
N GLU A 498 4.75 -29.43 -5.82
CA GLU A 498 5.06 -30.79 -5.36
C GLU A 498 4.28 -31.86 -6.14
N LYS A 499 2.99 -31.62 -6.39
CA LYS A 499 2.15 -32.50 -7.20
C LYS A 499 2.71 -32.64 -8.63
N MET A 500 3.08 -31.52 -9.25
CA MET A 500 3.59 -31.51 -10.63
C MET A 500 4.97 -32.14 -10.78
N HIS A 501 5.86 -31.94 -9.81
CA HIS A 501 7.16 -32.60 -9.81
C HIS A 501 7.05 -34.14 -9.85
N ASN A 502 6.02 -34.66 -9.19
CA ASN A 502 5.70 -36.08 -9.11
C ASN A 502 4.63 -36.55 -10.10
N ALA A 503 4.26 -35.72 -11.09
CA ALA A 503 3.24 -36.08 -12.06
C ALA A 503 3.68 -37.30 -12.90
N PRO A 504 2.77 -38.24 -13.19
CA PRO A 504 3.05 -39.35 -14.08
C PRO A 504 3.22 -38.84 -15.52
N ILE A 505 3.98 -39.60 -16.32
CA ILE A 505 4.04 -39.37 -17.76
C ILE A 505 2.67 -39.68 -18.35
N LEU A 506 2.10 -38.73 -19.08
CA LEU A 506 0.78 -38.88 -19.70
C LEU A 506 0.90 -39.48 -21.11
N GLU A 507 -0.02 -40.37 -21.47
CA GLU A 507 -0.18 -40.89 -22.84
C GLU A 507 -1.50 -40.37 -23.41
N LEU A 508 -1.41 -39.33 -24.24
CA LEU A 508 -2.56 -38.56 -24.74
C LEU A 508 -2.85 -38.89 -26.20
N TYR A 509 -4.12 -39.12 -26.51
CA TYR A 509 -4.60 -39.46 -27.86
C TYR A 509 -5.68 -38.47 -28.29
N PRO A 510 -5.99 -38.35 -29.59
CA PRO A 510 -7.10 -37.53 -30.05
C PRO A 510 -8.43 -37.97 -29.42
N GLU A 511 -9.27 -37.03 -29.00
CA GLU A 511 -10.60 -37.30 -28.44
C GLU A 511 -11.68 -37.06 -29.52
N ILE A 512 -12.26 -38.13 -30.05
CA ILE A 512 -13.22 -38.13 -31.18
C ILE A 512 -14.40 -39.06 -30.84
N ASP A 513 -15.45 -38.53 -30.20
CA ASP A 513 -16.56 -39.33 -29.61
C ASP A 513 -16.02 -40.40 -28.63
N GLY A 514 -15.00 -40.03 -27.84
CA GLY A 514 -14.18 -40.92 -27.03
C GLY A 514 -12.72 -40.96 -27.48
N ARG A 515 -11.85 -41.63 -26.71
CA ARG A 515 -10.41 -41.74 -27.01
C ARG A 515 -10.15 -42.50 -28.31
N PHE A 516 -9.47 -41.88 -29.26
CA PHE A 516 -9.06 -42.49 -30.53
C PHE A 516 -7.66 -43.11 -30.42
N GLU A 517 -7.60 -44.38 -30.02
CA GLU A 517 -6.35 -45.13 -29.88
C GLU A 517 -6.01 -45.84 -31.20
N ASP A 518 -5.19 -45.21 -32.04
CA ASP A 518 -4.59 -45.86 -33.21
C ASP A 518 -3.07 -46.00 -33.00
N PRO A 519 -2.53 -47.24 -33.01
CA PRO A 519 -1.10 -47.51 -32.87
C PRO A 519 -0.21 -46.86 -33.95
N ASN A 520 -0.78 -46.45 -35.08
CA ASN A 520 -0.05 -45.83 -36.18
C ASN A 520 0.13 -44.31 -36.02
N LEU A 521 -0.52 -43.69 -35.03
CA LEU A 521 -0.34 -42.27 -34.79
C LEU A 521 1.09 -41.98 -34.37
N THR A 522 1.61 -40.84 -34.83
CA THR A 522 2.96 -40.41 -34.49
C THR A 522 2.97 -39.81 -33.08
N PRO A 523 3.70 -40.39 -32.12
CA PRO A 523 3.83 -39.79 -30.80
C PRO A 523 4.75 -38.57 -30.85
N LEU A 524 4.28 -37.46 -30.30
CA LEU A 524 5.07 -36.28 -29.98
C LEU A 524 5.46 -36.34 -28.51
N GLU A 525 6.76 -36.50 -28.25
CA GLU A 525 7.30 -36.50 -26.90
C GLU A 525 7.36 -35.07 -26.35
N VAL A 526 6.72 -34.83 -25.22
CA VAL A 526 6.69 -33.53 -24.54
C VAL A 526 7.57 -33.60 -23.30
N PHE A 527 8.45 -32.62 -23.16
CA PHE A 527 9.43 -32.52 -22.07
C PHE A 527 9.20 -31.25 -21.28
N ASP A 528 9.43 -31.33 -19.97
CA ASP A 528 9.38 -30.15 -19.11
C ASP A 528 10.49 -29.15 -19.49
N LYS A 529 10.20 -27.86 -19.40
CA LYS A 529 11.11 -26.80 -19.87
C LYS A 529 12.30 -26.51 -18.96
N ILE A 530 12.34 -27.06 -17.74
CA ILE A 530 13.36 -26.73 -16.74
C ILE A 530 14.37 -27.88 -16.57
N HIS A 531 13.89 -29.12 -16.41
CA HIS A 531 14.69 -30.31 -16.16
C HIS A 531 14.78 -31.25 -17.37
N HIS A 532 14.08 -30.95 -18.46
CA HIS A 532 14.03 -31.78 -19.67
C HIS A 532 13.60 -33.23 -19.39
N LYS A 533 12.76 -33.45 -18.37
CA LYS A 533 12.13 -34.74 -18.09
C LYS A 533 10.91 -34.90 -18.99
N LYS A 534 10.72 -36.10 -19.56
CA LYS A 534 9.50 -36.43 -20.30
C LYS A 534 8.28 -36.27 -19.38
N ILE A 535 7.28 -35.51 -19.83
CA ILE A 535 6.01 -35.30 -19.11
C ILE A 535 4.82 -35.92 -19.82
N ALA A 536 4.87 -36.06 -21.15
CA ALA A 536 3.82 -36.72 -21.91
C ALA A 536 4.34 -37.28 -23.25
N SER A 537 3.58 -38.21 -23.81
CA SER A 537 3.54 -38.52 -25.25
C SER A 537 2.16 -38.16 -25.78
N VAL A 538 2.14 -37.31 -26.80
CA VAL A 538 0.91 -36.84 -27.45
C VAL A 538 0.84 -37.45 -28.84
N HIS A 539 -0.08 -38.38 -29.04
CA HIS A 539 -0.31 -39.04 -30.33
C HIS A 539 -1.03 -38.07 -31.27
N LEU A 540 -0.33 -37.61 -32.31
CA LEU A 540 -0.82 -36.56 -33.20
C LEU A 540 -1.92 -37.11 -34.12
N ALA A 541 -3.03 -36.37 -34.21
CA ALA A 541 -4.12 -36.70 -35.13
C ALA A 541 -3.64 -36.65 -36.59
N ASP A 542 -3.80 -37.76 -37.30
CA ASP A 542 -3.50 -37.84 -38.72
C ASP A 542 -4.71 -37.43 -39.58
N LYS A 543 -4.59 -37.57 -40.90
CA LYS A 543 -5.67 -37.21 -41.83
C LYS A 543 -6.95 -38.00 -41.55
N GLU A 544 -6.85 -39.28 -41.21
CA GLU A 544 -8.01 -40.13 -40.96
C GLU A 544 -8.73 -39.70 -39.67
N ALA A 545 -7.98 -39.49 -38.59
CA ALA A 545 -8.50 -38.99 -37.33
C ALA A 545 -9.21 -37.63 -37.51
N ILE A 546 -8.62 -36.70 -38.26
CA ILE A 546 -9.24 -35.38 -38.54
C ILE A 546 -10.54 -35.53 -39.34
N LEU A 547 -10.56 -36.38 -40.38
CA LEU A 547 -11.78 -36.61 -41.17
C LEU A 547 -12.90 -37.23 -40.32
N LYS A 548 -12.56 -38.18 -39.45
CA LYS A 548 -13.50 -38.78 -38.49
C LYS A 548 -14.03 -37.74 -37.50
N ALA A 549 -13.19 -36.85 -36.99
CA ALA A 549 -13.61 -35.76 -36.11
C ALA A 549 -14.62 -34.83 -36.80
N LEU A 550 -14.36 -34.48 -38.06
CA LEU A 550 -15.29 -33.66 -38.86
C LEU A 550 -16.60 -34.39 -39.16
N GLU A 551 -16.57 -35.70 -39.42
CA GLU A 551 -17.78 -36.50 -39.61
C GLU A 551 -18.63 -36.55 -38.33
N VAL A 552 -18.01 -36.82 -37.18
CA VAL A 552 -18.69 -36.81 -35.88
C VAL A 552 -19.32 -35.44 -35.62
N ALA A 553 -18.57 -34.35 -35.80
CA ALA A 553 -19.08 -32.99 -35.60
C ALA A 553 -20.25 -32.65 -36.55
N LYS A 554 -20.17 -33.05 -37.83
CA LYS A 554 -21.25 -32.84 -38.81
C LYS A 554 -22.49 -33.70 -38.55
N SER A 555 -22.29 -34.92 -38.03
CA SER A 555 -23.40 -35.84 -37.75
C SER A 555 -24.35 -35.31 -36.66
N ASP A 556 -23.84 -34.42 -35.79
CA ASP A 556 -24.55 -33.89 -34.63
C ASP A 556 -25.27 -35.00 -33.82
N LYS A 557 -24.60 -36.14 -33.66
CA LYS A 557 -25.15 -37.35 -33.00
C LYS A 557 -25.73 -37.06 -31.61
N ASN A 558 -25.10 -36.16 -30.87
CA ASN A 558 -25.52 -35.73 -29.53
C ASN A 558 -26.56 -34.59 -29.55
N ARG A 559 -27.04 -34.19 -30.73
CA ARG A 559 -28.02 -33.12 -30.95
C ARG A 559 -27.61 -31.81 -30.28
N PHE A 560 -26.31 -31.50 -30.29
CA PHE A 560 -25.78 -30.27 -29.72
C PHE A 560 -26.36 -29.05 -30.44
N SER A 561 -26.56 -29.12 -31.76
CA SER A 561 -27.19 -28.04 -32.53
C SER A 561 -28.64 -27.76 -32.13
N GLN A 562 -29.30 -28.71 -31.44
CA GLN A 562 -30.68 -28.59 -30.96
C GLN A 562 -30.76 -28.09 -29.51
N LYS A 563 -29.63 -27.99 -28.79
CA LYS A 563 -29.61 -27.46 -27.43
C LYS A 563 -30.01 -25.99 -27.44
N SER A 564 -30.86 -25.60 -26.49
CA SER A 564 -31.18 -24.20 -26.27
C SER A 564 -29.94 -23.42 -25.82
N PHE A 565 -29.93 -22.10 -26.06
CA PHE A 565 -28.88 -21.22 -25.55
C PHE A 565 -28.74 -21.31 -24.03
N THR A 566 -29.84 -21.50 -23.32
CA THR A 566 -29.86 -21.70 -21.87
C THR A 566 -29.15 -22.98 -21.44
N GLU A 567 -29.34 -24.09 -22.15
CA GLU A 567 -28.62 -25.34 -21.87
C GLU A 567 -27.12 -25.19 -22.15
N ILE A 568 -26.75 -24.53 -23.25
CA ILE A 568 -25.34 -24.26 -23.59
C ILE A 568 -24.70 -23.37 -22.53
N HIS A 569 -25.41 -22.32 -22.10
CA HIS A 569 -24.96 -21.44 -21.02
C HIS A 569 -24.69 -22.23 -19.74
N ALA A 570 -25.64 -23.07 -19.32
CA ALA A 570 -25.47 -23.91 -18.14
C ALA A 570 -24.24 -24.84 -18.25
N LEU A 571 -23.99 -25.43 -19.42
CA LEU A 571 -22.81 -26.27 -19.68
C LEU A 571 -21.49 -25.49 -19.61
N LEU A 572 -21.44 -24.29 -20.18
CA LEU A 572 -20.25 -23.44 -20.12
C LEU A 572 -19.98 -22.98 -18.68
N SER A 573 -21.01 -22.58 -17.93
CA SER A 573 -20.86 -22.24 -16.51
C SER A 573 -20.43 -23.42 -15.64
N GLN A 574 -20.91 -24.65 -15.92
CA GLN A 574 -20.40 -25.86 -15.27
C GLN A 574 -18.92 -26.11 -15.62
N THR A 575 -18.51 -25.85 -16.87
CA THR A 575 -17.11 -25.97 -17.29
C THR A 575 -16.23 -24.94 -16.59
N ALA A 576 -16.72 -23.70 -16.43
CA ALA A 576 -16.05 -22.66 -15.67
C ALA A 576 -15.80 -23.09 -14.20
N GLN A 577 -16.79 -23.73 -13.58
CA GLN A 577 -16.65 -24.29 -12.24
C GLN A 577 -15.57 -25.40 -12.17
N LEU A 578 -15.48 -26.27 -13.18
CA LEU A 578 -14.39 -27.26 -13.25
C LEU A 578 -13.02 -26.61 -13.40
N PHE A 579 -12.90 -25.52 -14.16
CA PHE A 579 -11.66 -24.75 -14.25
C PHE A 579 -11.25 -24.15 -12.91
N ARG A 580 -12.20 -23.62 -12.13
CA ARG A 580 -11.94 -23.14 -10.76
C ARG A 580 -11.39 -24.25 -9.86
N GLU A 581 -12.02 -25.42 -9.89
CA GLU A 581 -11.60 -26.59 -9.10
C GLU A 581 -10.24 -27.16 -9.52
N ARG A 582 -9.91 -27.05 -10.81
CA ARG A 582 -8.67 -27.58 -11.40
C ARG A 582 -7.62 -26.51 -11.67
N ARG A 583 -7.80 -25.28 -11.17
CA ARG A 583 -6.88 -24.15 -11.35
C ARG A 583 -5.43 -24.53 -11.05
N GLY A 584 -5.19 -25.26 -9.96
CA GLY A 584 -3.84 -25.71 -9.58
C GLY A 584 -3.23 -26.69 -10.59
N ASP A 585 -4.03 -27.56 -11.18
CA ASP A 585 -3.57 -28.49 -12.21
C ASP A 585 -3.22 -27.75 -13.51
N LEU A 586 -4.04 -26.76 -13.89
CA LEU A 586 -3.85 -25.94 -15.09
C LEU A 586 -2.60 -25.04 -14.98
N VAL A 587 -2.40 -24.42 -13.81
CA VAL A 587 -1.18 -23.67 -13.50
C VAL A 587 0.04 -24.59 -13.51
N GLY A 588 -0.10 -25.75 -12.86
CA GLY A 588 0.97 -26.72 -12.73
C GLY A 588 1.46 -27.30 -14.06
N ILE A 589 0.54 -27.71 -14.94
CA ILE A 589 0.91 -28.29 -16.24
C ILE A 589 1.53 -27.24 -17.15
N SER A 590 1.03 -26.01 -17.15
CA SER A 590 1.61 -24.90 -17.93
C SER A 590 3.05 -24.60 -17.50
N ALA A 591 3.35 -24.68 -16.21
CA ALA A 591 4.71 -24.50 -15.72
C ALA A 591 5.67 -25.59 -16.26
N LEU A 592 5.20 -26.84 -16.36
CA LEU A 592 6.01 -27.92 -16.93
C LEU A 592 6.15 -27.79 -18.45
N GLU A 593 5.01 -27.71 -19.16
CA GLU A 593 4.96 -27.80 -20.62
C GLU A 593 5.53 -26.57 -21.32
N VAL A 594 5.20 -25.37 -20.85
CA VAL A 594 5.55 -24.11 -21.52
C VAL A 594 6.47 -23.21 -20.70
N GLY A 595 6.80 -23.60 -19.46
CA GLY A 595 7.75 -22.87 -18.62
C GLY A 595 7.20 -21.57 -18.03
N LYS A 596 5.87 -21.41 -17.96
CA LYS A 596 5.23 -20.24 -17.37
C LYS A 596 5.29 -20.26 -15.85
N THR A 597 5.28 -19.08 -15.25
CA THR A 597 5.23 -18.89 -13.79
C THR A 597 3.80 -19.00 -13.26
N PHE A 598 3.66 -19.16 -11.94
CA PHE A 598 2.35 -19.15 -11.27
C PHE A 598 1.56 -17.87 -11.56
N ALA A 599 2.22 -16.71 -11.55
CA ALA A 599 1.55 -15.43 -11.73
C ALA A 599 1.01 -15.25 -13.16
N GLU A 600 1.74 -15.75 -14.17
CA GLU A 600 1.31 -15.66 -15.57
C GLU A 600 0.12 -16.59 -15.82
N THR A 601 0.23 -17.88 -15.47
CA THR A 601 -0.84 -18.84 -15.78
C THR A 601 -2.07 -18.66 -14.90
N ASP A 602 -1.93 -18.21 -13.65
CA ASP A 602 -3.10 -18.00 -12.80
C ASP A 602 -4.07 -16.96 -13.40
N ALA A 603 -3.54 -15.87 -13.97
CA ALA A 603 -4.34 -14.88 -14.68
C ALA A 603 -4.99 -15.47 -15.95
N GLU A 604 -4.28 -16.33 -16.69
CA GLU A 604 -4.83 -17.00 -17.89
C GLU A 604 -5.95 -17.99 -17.53
N VAL A 605 -5.87 -18.65 -16.38
CA VAL A 605 -6.97 -19.50 -15.89
C VAL A 605 -8.19 -18.65 -15.53
N SER A 606 -7.99 -17.48 -14.91
CA SER A 606 -9.08 -16.51 -14.66
C SER A 606 -9.71 -16.05 -15.98
N GLU A 607 -8.90 -15.72 -16.99
CA GLU A 607 -9.37 -15.31 -18.31
C GLU A 607 -10.16 -16.42 -19.02
N ALA A 608 -9.70 -17.68 -18.94
CA ALA A 608 -10.44 -18.81 -19.51
C ALA A 608 -11.81 -19.00 -18.84
N ILE A 609 -11.88 -18.84 -17.51
CA ILE A 609 -13.13 -18.85 -16.75
C ILE A 609 -14.03 -17.69 -17.19
N ASP A 610 -13.46 -16.50 -17.38
CA ASP A 610 -14.17 -15.32 -17.85
C ASP A 610 -14.77 -15.55 -19.23
N PHE A 611 -14.05 -16.14 -20.18
CA PHE A 611 -14.62 -16.46 -21.50
C PHE A 611 -15.80 -17.43 -21.41
N LEU A 612 -15.69 -18.46 -20.58
CA LEU A 612 -16.75 -19.45 -20.37
C LEU A 612 -18.04 -18.82 -19.78
N GLU A 613 -17.90 -17.82 -18.91
CA GLU A 613 -19.04 -17.12 -18.30
C GLU A 613 -19.53 -15.94 -19.17
N PHE A 614 -18.62 -15.16 -19.76
CA PHE A 614 -18.90 -13.92 -20.49
C PHE A 614 -19.58 -14.15 -21.84
N TYR A 615 -19.11 -15.11 -22.63
CA TYR A 615 -19.68 -15.33 -23.96
C TYR A 615 -21.16 -15.73 -23.95
N PRO A 616 -21.61 -16.71 -23.14
CA PRO A 616 -23.04 -17.01 -23.08
C PRO A 616 -23.83 -15.87 -22.41
N TYR A 617 -23.27 -15.17 -21.41
CA TYR A 617 -23.89 -13.99 -20.83
C TYR A 617 -24.12 -12.87 -21.86
N SER A 618 -23.09 -12.52 -22.63
CA SER A 618 -23.14 -11.44 -23.62
C SER A 618 -24.08 -11.77 -24.78
N LEU A 619 -24.13 -13.03 -25.22
CA LEU A 619 -25.11 -13.47 -26.21
C LEU A 619 -26.55 -13.31 -25.71
N ARG A 620 -26.83 -13.65 -24.45
CA ARG A 620 -28.15 -13.40 -23.83
C ARG A 620 -28.49 -11.91 -23.84
N VAL A 621 -27.56 -11.04 -23.42
CA VAL A 621 -27.76 -9.58 -23.45
C VAL A 621 -28.05 -9.09 -24.88
N LEU A 622 -27.31 -9.59 -25.87
CA LEU A 622 -27.55 -9.27 -27.28
C LEU A 622 -28.94 -9.72 -27.75
N GLN A 623 -29.40 -10.91 -27.35
CA GLN A 623 -30.75 -11.41 -27.68
C GLN A 623 -31.85 -10.55 -27.05
N GLU A 624 -31.68 -10.16 -25.79
CA GLU A 624 -32.62 -9.28 -25.07
C GLU A 624 -32.72 -7.90 -25.70
N GLN A 625 -31.59 -7.34 -26.15
CA GLN A 625 -31.54 -6.05 -26.84
C GLN A 625 -32.07 -6.13 -28.29
N ASN A 626 -32.13 -7.32 -28.88
CA ASN A 626 -32.47 -7.53 -30.29
C ASN A 626 -33.58 -8.59 -30.46
N THR A 627 -34.73 -8.37 -29.83
CA THR A 627 -35.86 -9.34 -29.80
C THR A 627 -36.45 -9.72 -31.16
N LYS A 628 -36.17 -8.93 -32.21
CA LYS A 628 -36.60 -9.21 -33.60
C LYS A 628 -35.53 -9.92 -34.43
N THR A 629 -34.36 -10.18 -33.87
CA THR A 629 -33.23 -10.82 -34.55
C THR A 629 -33.13 -12.27 -34.12
N GLN A 630 -33.02 -13.17 -35.09
CA GLN A 630 -32.77 -14.58 -34.84
C GLN A 630 -31.27 -14.87 -34.91
N PHE A 631 -30.74 -15.51 -33.87
CA PHE A 631 -29.34 -15.95 -33.81
C PHE A 631 -29.29 -17.45 -34.09
N THR A 632 -28.50 -17.86 -35.07
CA THR A 632 -28.32 -19.27 -35.43
C THR A 632 -26.82 -19.61 -35.53
N PRO A 633 -26.42 -20.83 -35.14
CA PRO A 633 -25.04 -21.28 -35.31
C PRO A 633 -24.70 -21.41 -36.81
N LYS A 634 -23.43 -21.15 -37.17
CA LYS A 634 -22.95 -21.32 -38.56
C LYS A 634 -22.70 -22.78 -38.96
N GLY A 635 -22.54 -23.69 -38.00
CA GLY A 635 -22.18 -25.09 -38.22
C GLY A 635 -20.91 -25.47 -37.47
N VAL A 636 -20.10 -26.36 -38.07
CA VAL A 636 -18.84 -26.84 -37.48
C VAL A 636 -17.79 -25.71 -37.51
N GLY A 637 -17.26 -25.36 -36.33
CA GLY A 637 -16.12 -24.47 -36.17
C GLY A 637 -14.81 -25.25 -36.05
N VAL A 638 -13.75 -24.78 -36.72
CA VAL A 638 -12.37 -25.25 -36.54
C VAL A 638 -11.64 -24.12 -35.84
N VAL A 639 -11.11 -24.40 -34.64
CA VAL A 639 -10.42 -23.44 -33.78
C VAL A 639 -8.95 -23.80 -33.70
#